data_AF-T1F2R0-F1
#
_entry.id   AF-T1F2R0-F1
#
_cell.length_a   1.000
_cell.length_b   1.000
_cell.length_c   1.000
_cell.angle_alpha   90.00
_cell.angle_beta   90.00
_cell.angle_gamma   90.00
#
_symmetry.space_group_name_H-M   'P 1'
#
loop_
_entity.id
_entity.type
_entity.pdbx_description
1 polymer ?
#
loop_
_entity_poly.entity_id
_entity_poly.type
_entity_poly.pdbx_seq_one_letter_code
_entity_poly.pdbx_strand_id
1 'polypeptide(L)'
;MERSKFDSFQRTIDEQNKKIETYKSKLKDVVQAYKDLMKEKEALEATVTTIKSLQQPQSATEANNAKSVHAEDNTENVSKVSACEKSNSDEIEESTSAATDAQSGTQNSDANIYQKIDVLTSSLLTVTQQKSKVEANFIAERKHFKQVLEDKEKEVNNLLEQIQRLEGSSSEWRKKLRQQQQEHEKQQNDCSLMMKELQTMINMQKIEIMRLDSQQHHIPNPCKKFILQHYIEAAICIQQRVLTHVEDVKLTSDEKQKSTTAYLNILENKEKSLKVELDEANKKLKETYIKLTEPTAKIAVLEQRVIEAEERESKQKKMDEKKIEELESKIKEISNLSERRVASLEESVRQLSESLGDVEKERRNDQLIIEKLKDRILKLDQENVALMNISKAVAKAVDNTDDDDNSDTTSSEELFNTVQSLVRKLKNRKFDLSALQDIVSNDQDLHLKCKQQYEQLQEDYERYKLRAQSVLKTKSKESNSDQELINLKRQMSEMREKQAKLIATIDSKEMLLNKKEESQINIINTLEAKHKNEISRINADHQQKVSDLEHEIRKQRDRTISMLADKDQEINELKMRISTPGNARSVKEVSPIPFINNSYANKFANVQETYSLPMDESSEVGASSATNEEPADFNYTHAIKELFSRSSFVSGNENTSSLLHFAQEKAKMEIEIANLRKQKHDVEQKARETFCELTLEKQEYQNKLSDMMEFVRKTERDNNRENANMEYLKNVVYQYIICKDGSSRHRMFNAISTILQFSPVEKQTVLSKKGWLLYQQNLHST
;
A
#
# COMPACT_ATOMS: atom_id res chain seq x y z
N MET A 1 -8.24 -50.04 -5.43
CA MET A 1 -7.09 -49.11 -5.39
C MET A 1 -6.62 -48.74 -6.79
N GLU A 2 -6.48 -49.70 -7.72
CA GLU A 2 -6.13 -49.42 -9.13
C GLU A 2 -7.17 -48.58 -9.89
N ARG A 3 -8.48 -48.85 -9.74
CA ARG A 3 -9.52 -47.95 -10.27
C ARG A 3 -9.39 -46.53 -9.71
N SER A 4 -9.10 -46.37 -8.42
CA SER A 4 -8.86 -45.05 -7.81
C SER A 4 -7.58 -44.37 -8.33
N LYS A 5 -6.55 -45.13 -8.70
CA LYS A 5 -5.32 -44.60 -9.31
C LYS A 5 -5.56 -44.23 -10.78
N PHE A 6 -6.30 -45.05 -11.54
CA PHE A 6 -6.73 -44.74 -12.91
C PHE A 6 -7.62 -43.49 -12.92
N ASP A 7 -8.58 -43.40 -12.01
CA ASP A 7 -9.41 -42.21 -11.82
C ASP A 7 -8.56 -41.00 -11.39
N SER A 8 -7.49 -41.19 -10.60
CA SER A 8 -6.58 -40.10 -10.25
C SER A 8 -5.76 -39.63 -11.46
N PHE A 9 -5.28 -40.53 -12.30
CA PHE A 9 -4.53 -40.18 -13.51
C PHE A 9 -5.45 -39.56 -14.57
N GLN A 10 -6.67 -40.06 -14.73
CA GLN A 10 -7.68 -39.45 -15.59
C GLN A 10 -7.99 -38.02 -15.11
N ARG A 11 -8.16 -37.81 -13.79
CA ARG A 11 -8.30 -36.47 -13.22
C ARG A 11 -7.09 -35.58 -13.48
N THR A 12 -5.87 -36.12 -13.37
CA THR A 12 -4.65 -35.34 -13.68
C THR A 12 -4.55 -34.98 -15.16
N ILE A 13 -4.93 -35.89 -16.07
CA ILE A 13 -4.99 -35.64 -17.51
C ILE A 13 -6.05 -34.58 -17.81
N ASP A 14 -7.23 -34.68 -17.21
CA ASP A 14 -8.31 -33.70 -17.37
C ASP A 14 -7.89 -32.33 -16.80
N GLU A 15 -7.17 -32.28 -15.68
CA GLU A 15 -6.57 -31.06 -15.13
C GLU A 15 -5.50 -30.46 -16.04
N GLN A 16 -4.64 -31.31 -16.63
CA GLN A 16 -3.61 -30.86 -17.57
C GLN A 16 -4.24 -30.33 -18.87
N ASN A 17 -5.27 -30.99 -19.39
CA ASN A 17 -6.01 -30.53 -20.55
C ASN A 17 -6.72 -29.20 -20.28
N LYS A 18 -7.36 -29.04 -19.11
CA LYS A 18 -7.92 -27.75 -18.67
C LYS A 18 -6.85 -26.67 -18.60
N LYS A 19 -5.67 -26.97 -18.04
CA LYS A 19 -4.53 -26.02 -17.97
C LYS A 19 -4.09 -25.60 -19.37
N ILE A 20 -3.90 -26.55 -20.29
CA ILE A 20 -3.53 -26.28 -21.69
C ILE A 20 -4.58 -25.41 -22.36
N GLU A 21 -5.86 -25.67 -22.15
CA GLU A 21 -6.96 -24.90 -22.72
C GLU A 21 -7.00 -23.46 -22.18
N THR A 22 -6.78 -23.26 -20.86
CA THR A 22 -6.60 -21.92 -20.30
C THR A 22 -5.38 -21.21 -20.85
N TYR A 23 -4.25 -21.90 -21.06
CA TYR A 23 -3.06 -21.27 -21.65
C TYR A 23 -3.28 -20.91 -23.12
N LYS A 24 -4.00 -21.74 -23.87
CA LYS A 24 -4.38 -21.46 -25.26
C LYS A 24 -5.30 -20.25 -25.35
N SER A 25 -6.28 -20.12 -24.45
CA SER A 25 -7.14 -18.93 -24.37
C SER A 25 -6.32 -17.68 -24.04
N LYS A 26 -5.52 -17.73 -22.97
CA LYS A 26 -4.65 -16.61 -22.58
C LYS A 26 -3.70 -16.18 -23.69
N LEU A 27 -3.10 -17.12 -24.42
CA LEU A 27 -2.24 -16.81 -25.55
C LEU A 27 -3.02 -16.16 -26.70
N LYS A 28 -4.23 -16.63 -26.98
CA LYS A 28 -5.12 -16.02 -27.99
C LYS A 28 -5.47 -14.58 -27.61
N ASP A 29 -5.75 -14.33 -26.33
CA ASP A 29 -6.07 -13.00 -25.80
C ASP A 29 -4.86 -12.06 -25.88
N VAL A 30 -3.66 -12.55 -25.52
CA VAL A 30 -2.40 -11.79 -25.65
C VAL A 30 -2.08 -11.46 -27.10
N VAL A 31 -2.25 -12.41 -28.02
CA VAL A 31 -2.04 -12.18 -29.46
C VAL A 31 -3.06 -11.17 -30.00
N GLN A 32 -4.31 -11.23 -29.56
CA GLN A 32 -5.33 -10.26 -29.95
C GLN A 32 -5.02 -8.86 -29.40
N ALA A 33 -4.62 -8.74 -28.14
CA ALA A 33 -4.18 -7.48 -27.54
C ALA A 33 -2.96 -6.89 -28.27
N TYR A 34 -2.00 -7.73 -28.67
CA TYR A 34 -0.85 -7.29 -29.46
C TYR A 34 -1.26 -6.79 -30.85
N LYS A 35 -2.21 -7.46 -31.52
CA LYS A 35 -2.76 -7.00 -32.81
C LYS A 35 -3.48 -5.67 -32.69
N ASP A 36 -4.25 -5.46 -31.63
CA ASP A 36 -4.98 -4.21 -31.42
C ASP A 36 -4.02 -3.06 -31.03
N LEU A 37 -2.98 -3.34 -30.24
CA LEU A 37 -1.90 -2.39 -29.94
C LEU A 37 -1.08 -2.02 -31.19
N MET A 38 -0.81 -2.97 -32.08
CA MET A 38 -0.13 -2.70 -33.35
C MET A 38 -0.96 -1.76 -34.23
N LYS A 39 -2.29 -1.96 -34.30
CA LYS A 39 -3.18 -1.05 -35.04
C LYS A 39 -3.20 0.36 -34.44
N GLU A 40 -3.17 0.48 -33.11
CA GLU A 40 -3.07 1.78 -32.44
C GLU A 40 -1.73 2.46 -32.73
N LYS A 41 -0.63 1.70 -32.68
CA LYS A 41 0.71 2.19 -33.02
C LYS A 41 0.78 2.68 -34.46
N GLU A 42 0.27 1.91 -35.42
CA GLU A 42 0.24 2.27 -36.84
C GLU A 42 -0.60 3.54 -37.07
N ALA A 43 -1.76 3.65 -36.42
CA ALA A 43 -2.60 4.86 -36.48
C ALA A 43 -1.88 6.09 -35.90
N LEU A 44 -1.19 5.94 -34.77
CA LEU A 44 -0.41 7.01 -34.14
C LEU A 44 0.82 7.40 -34.97
N GLU A 45 1.55 6.45 -35.55
CA GLU A 45 2.67 6.72 -36.47
C GLU A 45 2.20 7.48 -37.72
N ALA A 46 1.02 7.14 -38.26
CA ALA A 46 0.39 7.89 -39.35
C ALA A 46 0.05 9.34 -38.94
N THR A 47 -0.37 9.57 -37.69
CA THR A 47 -0.59 10.95 -37.17
C THR A 47 0.71 11.72 -36.95
N VAL A 48 1.75 11.07 -36.44
CA VAL A 48 3.04 11.71 -36.17
C VAL A 48 3.75 12.08 -37.47
N THR A 49 3.69 11.22 -38.48
CA THR A 49 4.28 11.49 -39.80
C THR A 49 3.57 12.63 -40.52
N THR A 50 2.24 12.70 -40.46
CA THR A 50 1.47 13.83 -41.00
C THR A 50 1.72 15.14 -40.23
N ILE A 51 1.78 15.12 -38.89
CA ILE A 51 2.12 16.31 -38.08
C ILE A 51 3.55 16.78 -38.35
N LYS A 52 4.51 15.86 -38.46
CA LYS A 52 5.92 16.18 -38.77
C LYS A 52 6.06 16.84 -40.14
N SER A 53 5.20 16.48 -41.10
CA SER A 53 5.13 17.13 -42.41
C SER A 53 4.53 18.55 -42.38
N LEU A 54 3.83 18.95 -41.31
CA LEU A 54 3.29 20.29 -41.11
C LEU A 54 4.30 21.25 -40.43
N GLN A 55 5.40 20.75 -39.87
CA GLN A 55 6.34 21.51 -39.03
C GLN A 55 7.60 22.02 -39.75
N GLN A 56 7.69 21.94 -41.08
CA GLN A 56 8.81 22.54 -41.83
C GLN A 56 8.53 24.02 -42.20
N PRO A 57 9.41 24.97 -41.86
CA PRO A 57 9.26 26.38 -42.24
C PRO A 57 9.66 26.61 -43.72
N GLN A 58 8.73 27.12 -44.53
CA GLN A 58 9.02 27.62 -45.87
C GLN A 58 9.57 29.05 -45.80
N SER A 59 10.81 29.24 -46.24
CA SER A 59 11.44 30.53 -46.46
C SER A 59 11.19 31.04 -47.89
N ALA A 60 10.54 32.21 -47.95
CA ALA A 60 10.64 33.30 -48.94
C ALA A 60 10.62 33.00 -50.45
N THR A 61 9.58 33.49 -51.15
CA THR A 61 9.71 34.46 -52.28
C THR A 61 8.36 35.10 -52.68
N GLU A 62 8.35 36.43 -52.69
CA GLU A 62 7.75 37.35 -53.68
C GLU A 62 6.22 37.56 -53.80
N ALA A 63 5.78 38.61 -53.09
CA ALA A 63 4.99 39.76 -53.56
C ALA A 63 4.24 39.65 -54.92
N ASN A 64 2.90 39.77 -54.89
CA ASN A 64 2.21 41.04 -55.20
C ASN A 64 0.68 40.86 -55.34
N ASN A 65 0.01 41.95 -54.94
CA ASN A 65 -1.29 42.46 -55.38
C ASN A 65 -2.57 42.16 -54.59
N ALA A 66 -3.21 43.29 -54.29
CA ALA A 66 -4.38 43.53 -53.48
C ALA A 66 -5.68 43.06 -54.13
N LYS A 67 -6.74 42.82 -53.32
CA LYS A 67 -7.89 43.72 -53.06
C LYS A 67 -9.16 42.92 -52.68
N SER A 68 -9.94 43.50 -51.75
CA SER A 68 -11.38 43.24 -51.48
C SER A 68 -11.71 42.01 -50.60
N VAL A 69 -12.09 42.10 -49.32
CA VAL A 69 -13.26 42.73 -48.63
C VAL A 69 -14.52 41.84 -48.61
N HIS A 70 -14.94 41.49 -47.38
CA HIS A 70 -16.26 41.00 -46.90
C HIS A 70 -16.71 39.60 -47.39
N ALA A 71 -17.39 38.71 -46.63
CA ALA A 71 -18.11 38.78 -45.36
C ALA A 71 -18.32 37.36 -44.77
N GLU A 72 -18.52 37.35 -43.45
CA GLU A 72 -19.47 36.51 -42.69
C GLU A 72 -19.22 35.01 -42.49
N ASP A 73 -18.93 34.73 -41.22
CA ASP A 73 -18.71 33.45 -40.58
C ASP A 73 -19.96 33.09 -39.76
N ASN A 74 -20.38 31.84 -39.94
CA ASN A 74 -20.95 30.91 -38.96
C ASN A 74 -22.39 31.07 -38.44
N THR A 75 -23.19 30.18 -39.03
CA THR A 75 -24.29 29.41 -38.45
C THR A 75 -23.94 28.73 -37.12
N GLU A 76 -24.71 29.05 -36.09
CA GLU A 76 -24.96 28.13 -34.98
C GLU A 76 -26.09 27.15 -35.34
N ASN A 77 -26.06 26.01 -34.63
CA ASN A 77 -27.20 25.18 -34.26
C ASN A 77 -27.44 23.91 -35.08
N VAL A 78 -27.00 22.75 -34.55
CA VAL A 78 -27.86 21.57 -34.49
C VAL A 78 -27.60 20.79 -33.20
N SER A 79 -28.64 20.70 -32.39
CA SER A 79 -28.82 19.71 -31.33
C SER A 79 -29.35 18.38 -31.89
N LYS A 80 -29.01 17.29 -31.19
CA LYS A 80 -29.78 16.04 -31.03
C LYS A 80 -29.95 15.10 -32.24
N VAL A 81 -29.88 13.80 -31.92
CA VAL A 81 -30.78 12.66 -32.25
C VAL A 81 -29.90 11.40 -32.24
N SER A 82 -30.00 10.56 -31.20
CA SER A 82 -30.89 9.39 -31.03
C SER A 82 -30.26 8.08 -31.52
N ALA A 83 -30.40 7.07 -30.66
CA ALA A 83 -30.14 5.66 -30.92
C ALA A 83 -31.00 5.09 -32.06
N CYS A 84 -30.47 4.11 -32.81
CA CYS A 84 -30.94 2.70 -32.80
C CYS A 84 -30.20 1.85 -33.87
N GLU A 85 -29.71 0.69 -33.43
CA GLU A 85 -29.74 -0.64 -34.06
C GLU A 85 -29.41 -0.93 -35.55
N LYS A 86 -28.45 -1.86 -35.65
CA LYS A 86 -28.41 -3.10 -36.47
C LYS A 86 -28.12 -3.06 -37.97
N SER A 87 -27.41 -4.14 -38.34
CA SER A 87 -27.18 -4.74 -39.66
C SER A 87 -26.32 -3.95 -40.65
N ASN A 88 -25.09 -4.42 -40.87
CA ASN A 88 -24.79 -5.18 -42.09
C ASN A 88 -23.43 -5.87 -41.98
N SER A 89 -23.46 -7.19 -42.10
CA SER A 89 -22.37 -7.98 -42.67
C SER A 89 -22.57 -8.09 -44.18
N ASP A 90 -21.47 -8.38 -44.86
CA ASP A 90 -21.31 -8.81 -46.25
C ASP A 90 -20.85 -7.73 -47.24
N GLU A 91 -19.52 -7.79 -47.44
CA GLU A 91 -18.82 -7.88 -48.72
C GLU A 91 -19.57 -7.40 -49.97
N ILE A 92 -18.92 -6.52 -50.75
CA ILE A 92 -18.61 -6.76 -52.17
C ILE A 92 -17.53 -5.77 -52.65
N GLU A 93 -16.68 -6.37 -53.46
CA GLU A 93 -15.52 -5.92 -54.23
C GLU A 93 -15.71 -4.69 -55.14
N GLU A 94 -14.59 -3.96 -55.27
CA GLU A 94 -13.90 -3.56 -56.50
C GLU A 94 -14.62 -2.75 -57.61
N SER A 95 -13.90 -1.69 -58.03
CA SER A 95 -13.73 -1.21 -59.42
C SER A 95 -14.33 0.15 -59.83
N THR A 96 -13.39 1.10 -60.03
CA THR A 96 -13.20 1.93 -61.24
C THR A 96 -14.22 3.00 -61.69
N SER A 97 -13.74 4.24 -61.82
CA SER A 97 -13.80 5.14 -63.02
C SER A 97 -13.42 6.57 -62.58
N ALA A 98 -12.32 7.18 -63.01
CA ALA A 98 -11.98 7.75 -64.33
C ALA A 98 -12.68 9.08 -64.67
N ALA A 99 -11.84 10.14 -64.74
CA ALA A 99 -11.94 11.42 -65.47
C ALA A 99 -12.79 12.57 -64.88
N THR A 100 -12.18 13.74 -64.64
CA THR A 100 -12.19 14.88 -65.59
C THR A 100 -11.21 16.00 -65.20
N ASP A 101 -10.87 16.79 -66.23
CA ASP A 101 -9.76 17.73 -66.42
C ASP A 101 -9.68 19.02 -65.57
N ALA A 102 -8.41 19.44 -65.41
CA ALA A 102 -7.87 20.80 -65.53
C ALA A 102 -8.41 21.96 -64.68
N GLN A 103 -7.63 22.36 -63.65
CA GLN A 103 -7.00 23.70 -63.53
C GLN A 103 -6.29 23.88 -62.17
N SER A 104 -5.23 24.68 -62.18
CA SER A 104 -4.60 25.38 -61.05
C SER A 104 -3.49 24.66 -60.26
N GLY A 105 -2.27 25.18 -60.39
CA GLY A 105 -1.12 24.92 -59.51
C GLY A 105 -1.30 25.45 -58.06
N THR A 106 -2.54 25.62 -57.61
CA THR A 106 -2.94 25.96 -56.25
C THR A 106 -3.76 24.83 -55.61
N GLN A 107 -4.29 23.88 -56.40
CA GLN A 107 -5.01 22.70 -55.89
C GLN A 107 -4.09 21.66 -55.20
N ASN A 108 -2.78 21.68 -55.46
CA ASN A 108 -1.86 20.70 -54.88
C ASN A 108 -1.62 20.93 -53.38
N SER A 109 -1.75 22.16 -52.87
CA SER A 109 -1.65 22.41 -51.42
C SER A 109 -2.94 21.99 -50.72
N ASP A 110 -4.09 22.33 -51.30
CA ASP A 110 -5.39 22.06 -50.68
C ASP A 110 -5.71 20.56 -50.73
N ALA A 111 -5.50 19.88 -51.87
CA ALA A 111 -5.65 18.42 -51.96
C ALA A 111 -4.71 17.68 -51.00
N ASN A 112 -3.50 18.20 -50.77
CA ASN A 112 -2.54 17.63 -49.81
C ASN A 112 -3.00 17.87 -48.36
N ILE A 113 -3.61 19.02 -48.06
CA ILE A 113 -4.22 19.31 -46.75
C ILE A 113 -5.44 18.43 -46.51
N TYR A 114 -6.33 18.26 -47.49
CA TYR A 114 -7.49 17.37 -47.38
C TYR A 114 -7.07 15.90 -47.16
N GLN A 115 -6.09 15.40 -47.93
CA GLN A 115 -5.53 14.07 -47.71
C GLN A 115 -4.92 13.90 -46.30
N LYS A 116 -4.26 14.94 -45.76
CA LYS A 116 -3.73 14.92 -44.40
C LYS A 116 -4.83 14.93 -43.33
N ILE A 117 -5.91 15.69 -43.56
CA ILE A 117 -7.09 15.72 -42.68
C ILE A 117 -7.79 14.36 -42.70
N ASP A 118 -7.92 13.71 -43.86
CA ASP A 118 -8.52 12.38 -43.98
C ASP A 118 -7.69 11.30 -43.26
N VAL A 119 -6.36 11.36 -43.36
CA VAL A 119 -5.46 10.46 -42.61
C VAL A 119 -5.56 10.71 -41.09
N LEU A 120 -5.61 11.96 -40.64
CA LEU A 120 -5.79 12.27 -39.21
C LEU A 120 -7.18 11.85 -38.71
N THR A 121 -8.21 12.02 -39.52
CA THR A 121 -9.59 11.64 -39.19
C THR A 121 -9.75 10.12 -39.10
N SER A 122 -9.18 9.37 -40.04
CA SER A 122 -9.19 7.91 -40.03
C SER A 122 -8.34 7.31 -38.88
N SER A 123 -7.18 7.90 -38.57
CA SER A 123 -6.40 7.53 -37.39
C SER A 123 -7.13 7.82 -36.08
N LEU A 124 -7.78 8.98 -35.96
CA LEU A 124 -8.57 9.35 -34.77
C LEU A 124 -9.77 8.42 -34.58
N LEU A 125 -10.47 8.06 -35.66
CA LEU A 125 -11.59 7.13 -35.63
C LEU A 125 -11.12 5.74 -35.18
N THR A 126 -9.98 5.27 -35.70
CA THR A 126 -9.37 3.99 -35.32
C THR A 126 -8.98 3.96 -33.84
N VAL A 127 -8.31 5.01 -33.33
CA VAL A 127 -7.95 5.13 -31.90
C VAL A 127 -9.21 5.21 -31.02
N THR A 128 -10.23 5.94 -31.46
CA THR A 128 -11.52 6.04 -30.73
C THR A 128 -12.23 4.70 -30.67
N GLN A 129 -12.24 3.94 -31.77
CA GLN A 129 -12.83 2.62 -31.82
C GLN A 129 -12.07 1.60 -30.97
N GLN A 130 -10.73 1.63 -30.98
CA GLN A 130 -9.93 0.76 -30.13
C GLN A 130 -10.09 1.10 -28.65
N LYS A 131 -10.14 2.39 -28.30
CA LYS A 131 -10.44 2.84 -26.94
C LYS A 131 -11.81 2.32 -26.46
N SER A 132 -12.85 2.42 -27.29
CA SER A 132 -14.18 1.90 -26.96
C SER A 132 -14.19 0.38 -26.77
N LYS A 133 -13.43 -0.37 -27.60
CA LYS A 133 -13.28 -1.83 -27.44
C LYS A 133 -12.58 -2.22 -26.15
N VAL A 134 -11.49 -1.52 -25.79
CA VAL A 134 -10.75 -1.76 -24.54
C VAL A 134 -11.61 -1.42 -23.33
N GLU A 135 -12.35 -0.31 -23.37
CA GLU A 135 -13.29 0.05 -22.30
C GLU A 135 -14.43 -0.99 -22.15
N ALA A 136 -14.98 -1.49 -23.26
CA ALA A 136 -15.99 -2.54 -23.24
C ALA A 136 -15.45 -3.87 -22.65
N ASN A 137 -14.24 -4.27 -23.03
CA ASN A 137 -13.58 -5.44 -22.48
C ASN A 137 -13.30 -5.30 -20.98
N PHE A 138 -12.81 -4.14 -20.53
CA PHE A 138 -12.58 -3.87 -19.12
C PHE A 138 -13.88 -3.94 -18.30
N ILE A 139 -14.99 -3.40 -18.84
CA ILE A 139 -16.30 -3.49 -18.19
C ILE A 139 -16.78 -4.95 -18.11
N ALA A 140 -16.57 -5.74 -19.17
CA ALA A 140 -16.92 -7.16 -19.21
C ALA A 140 -16.09 -7.98 -18.21
N GLU A 141 -14.77 -7.77 -18.16
CA GLU A 141 -13.87 -8.41 -17.20
C GLU A 141 -14.24 -8.05 -15.76
N ARG A 142 -14.50 -6.77 -15.48
CA ARG A 142 -14.97 -6.33 -14.16
C ARG A 142 -16.26 -7.03 -13.73
N LYS A 143 -17.19 -7.23 -14.66
CA LYS A 143 -18.43 -7.97 -14.40
C LYS A 143 -18.16 -9.46 -14.18
N HIS A 144 -17.27 -10.06 -14.97
CA HIS A 144 -16.88 -11.46 -14.82
C HIS A 144 -16.19 -11.73 -13.47
N PHE A 145 -15.23 -10.89 -13.07
CA PHE A 145 -14.59 -11.02 -11.76
C PHE A 145 -15.57 -10.86 -10.60
N LYS A 146 -16.54 -9.94 -10.72
CA LYS A 146 -17.59 -9.82 -9.72
C LYS A 146 -18.45 -11.09 -9.61
N GLN A 147 -18.78 -11.70 -10.74
CA GLN A 147 -19.53 -12.97 -10.75
C GLN A 147 -18.72 -14.11 -10.14
N VAL A 148 -17.43 -14.22 -10.49
CA VAL A 148 -16.54 -15.27 -9.93
C VAL A 148 -16.39 -15.11 -8.43
N LEU A 149 -16.26 -13.89 -7.92
CA LEU A 149 -16.24 -13.64 -6.47
C LEU A 149 -17.54 -14.08 -5.81
N GLU A 150 -18.70 -13.75 -6.38
CA GLU A 150 -20.00 -14.16 -5.84
C GLU A 150 -20.18 -15.69 -5.86
N ASP A 151 -19.72 -16.37 -6.91
CA ASP A 151 -19.78 -17.82 -7.02
C ASP A 151 -18.84 -18.50 -6.01
N LYS A 152 -17.64 -17.92 -5.76
CA LYS A 152 -16.71 -18.40 -4.73
C LYS A 152 -17.22 -18.14 -3.32
N GLU A 153 -17.89 -17.01 -3.07
CA GLU A 153 -18.57 -16.77 -1.79
C GLU A 153 -19.67 -17.81 -1.54
N LYS A 154 -20.46 -18.15 -2.56
CA LYS A 154 -21.47 -19.23 -2.47
C LYS A 154 -20.82 -20.59 -2.19
N GLU A 155 -19.71 -20.91 -2.85
CA GLU A 155 -18.97 -22.15 -2.62
C GLU A 155 -18.42 -22.24 -1.18
N VAL A 156 -17.84 -21.15 -0.67
CA VAL A 156 -17.36 -21.06 0.73
C VAL A 156 -18.52 -21.23 1.71
N ASN A 157 -19.67 -20.58 1.49
CA ASN A 157 -20.84 -20.72 2.36
C ASN A 157 -21.38 -22.16 2.38
N ASN A 158 -21.40 -22.84 1.24
CA ASN A 158 -21.81 -24.25 1.17
C ASN A 158 -20.84 -25.17 1.92
N LEU A 159 -19.52 -24.93 1.79
CA LEU A 159 -18.51 -25.67 2.55
C LEU A 159 -18.64 -25.44 4.06
N LEU A 160 -18.94 -24.20 4.50
CA LEU A 160 -19.20 -23.88 5.89
C LEU A 160 -20.44 -24.62 6.43
N GLU A 161 -21.54 -24.65 5.66
CA GLU A 161 -22.72 -25.44 6.03
C GLU A 161 -22.39 -26.94 6.13
N GLN A 162 -21.59 -27.48 5.22
CA GLN A 162 -21.19 -28.87 5.26
C GLN A 162 -20.34 -29.20 6.49
N ILE A 163 -19.40 -28.32 6.85
CA ILE A 163 -18.61 -28.44 8.08
C ILE A 163 -19.53 -28.43 9.31
N GLN A 164 -20.48 -27.49 9.39
CA GLN A 164 -21.42 -27.41 10.51
C GLN A 164 -22.28 -28.68 10.65
N ARG A 165 -22.74 -29.27 9.53
CA ARG A 165 -23.48 -30.55 9.54
C ARG A 165 -22.61 -31.70 10.02
N LEU A 166 -21.36 -31.77 9.57
CA LEU A 166 -20.40 -32.80 10.01
C LEU A 166 -20.07 -32.66 11.50
N GLU A 167 -19.84 -31.44 11.98
CA GLU A 167 -19.64 -31.15 13.41
C GLU A 167 -20.85 -31.54 14.26
N GLY A 168 -22.06 -31.25 13.77
CA GLY A 168 -23.32 -31.68 14.37
C GLY A 168 -23.39 -33.20 14.53
N SER A 169 -23.18 -33.94 13.43
CA SER A 169 -23.18 -35.41 13.46
C SER A 169 -22.07 -36.00 14.35
N SER A 170 -20.88 -35.41 14.36
CA SER A 170 -19.77 -35.80 15.24
C SER A 170 -20.11 -35.53 16.72
N SER A 171 -20.80 -34.43 17.03
CA SER A 171 -21.32 -34.15 18.37
C SER A 171 -22.35 -35.19 18.81
N GLU A 172 -23.27 -35.59 17.93
CA GLU A 172 -24.25 -36.65 18.20
C GLU A 172 -23.58 -38.00 18.45
N TRP A 173 -22.61 -38.41 17.62
CA TRP A 173 -21.85 -39.64 17.83
C TRP A 173 -21.06 -39.60 19.14
N ARG A 174 -20.45 -38.46 19.50
CA ARG A 174 -19.79 -38.28 20.80
C ARG A 174 -20.76 -38.37 21.98
N LYS A 175 -22.02 -37.95 21.83
CA LYS A 175 -23.06 -38.13 22.86
C LYS A 175 -23.47 -39.60 22.97
N LYS A 176 -23.71 -40.28 21.85
CA LYS A 176 -24.04 -41.72 21.81
C LYS A 176 -22.93 -42.57 22.43
N LEU A 177 -21.67 -42.29 22.10
CA LEU A 177 -20.52 -43.01 22.67
C LEU A 177 -20.43 -42.80 24.20
N ARG A 178 -20.60 -41.57 24.67
CA ARG A 178 -20.65 -41.28 26.12
C ARG A 178 -21.79 -42.02 26.83
N GLN A 179 -22.95 -42.10 26.19
CA GLN A 179 -24.10 -42.83 26.74
C GLN A 179 -23.81 -44.33 26.83
N GLN A 180 -23.22 -44.94 25.79
CA GLN A 180 -22.81 -46.35 25.84
C GLN A 180 -21.76 -46.60 26.93
N GLN A 181 -20.79 -45.70 27.10
CA GLN A 181 -19.79 -45.81 28.15
C GLN A 181 -20.42 -45.80 29.55
N GLN A 182 -21.36 -44.89 29.81
CA GLN A 182 -22.10 -44.83 31.07
C GLN A 182 -22.96 -46.08 31.31
N GLU A 183 -23.57 -46.63 30.26
CA GLU A 183 -24.35 -47.86 30.35
C GLU A 183 -23.48 -49.07 30.68
N HIS A 184 -22.31 -49.20 30.04
CA HIS A 184 -21.33 -50.24 30.37
C HIS A 184 -20.79 -50.09 31.81
N GLU A 185 -20.50 -48.88 32.26
CA GLU A 185 -20.06 -48.62 33.63
C GLU A 185 -21.16 -48.97 34.65
N LYS A 186 -22.42 -48.64 34.35
CA LYS A 186 -23.57 -49.03 35.18
C LYS A 186 -23.72 -50.56 35.24
N GLN A 187 -23.65 -51.25 34.11
CA GLN A 187 -23.71 -52.72 34.06
C GLN A 187 -22.55 -53.36 34.83
N GLN A 188 -21.34 -52.81 34.74
CA GLN A 188 -20.18 -53.29 35.51
C GLN A 188 -20.39 -53.10 37.02
N ASN A 189 -20.95 -51.97 37.44
CA ASN A 189 -21.28 -51.71 38.84
C ASN A 189 -22.37 -52.66 39.35
N ASP A 190 -23.42 -52.91 38.57
CA ASP A 190 -24.50 -53.84 38.92
C ASP A 190 -23.96 -55.28 39.04
N CYS A 191 -23.11 -55.73 38.10
CA CYS A 191 -22.43 -57.02 38.18
C CYS A 191 -21.52 -57.14 39.42
N SER A 192 -20.81 -56.05 39.78
CA SER A 192 -19.99 -56.01 41.00
C SER A 192 -20.83 -56.14 42.27
N LEU A 193 -22.00 -55.48 42.31
CA LEU A 193 -22.93 -55.57 43.42
C LEU A 193 -23.48 -57.00 43.57
N MET A 194 -23.91 -57.61 42.47
CA MET A 194 -24.42 -58.99 42.44
C MET A 194 -23.37 -60.00 42.93
N MET A 195 -22.10 -59.82 42.57
CA MET A 195 -21.03 -60.71 43.07
C MET A 195 -20.78 -60.54 44.56
N LYS A 196 -20.87 -59.32 45.11
CA LYS A 196 -20.78 -59.10 46.56
C LYS A 196 -21.93 -59.78 47.30
N GLU A 197 -23.15 -59.69 46.77
CA GLU A 197 -24.33 -60.35 47.33
C GLU A 197 -24.19 -61.89 47.31
N LEU A 198 -23.79 -62.47 46.18
CA LEU A 198 -23.54 -63.91 46.07
C LEU A 198 -22.44 -64.37 47.05
N GLN A 199 -21.37 -63.59 47.19
CA GLN A 199 -20.30 -63.89 48.15
C GLN A 199 -20.83 -63.88 49.60
N THR A 200 -21.69 -62.92 49.95
CA THR A 200 -22.33 -62.90 51.28
C THR A 200 -23.24 -64.10 51.51
N MET A 201 -24.02 -64.52 50.50
CA MET A 201 -24.88 -65.71 50.62
C MET A 201 -24.08 -67.01 50.77
N ILE A 202 -23.01 -67.19 49.99
CA ILE A 202 -22.12 -68.35 50.11
C ILE A 202 -21.49 -68.40 51.50
N ASN A 203 -21.05 -67.26 52.04
CA ASN A 203 -20.49 -67.19 53.38
C ASN A 203 -21.53 -67.57 54.45
N MET A 204 -22.77 -67.10 54.33
CA MET A 204 -23.88 -67.48 55.20
C MET A 204 -24.17 -68.98 55.15
N GLN A 205 -24.23 -69.57 53.94
CA GLN A 205 -24.46 -71.01 53.77
C GLN A 205 -23.33 -71.86 54.37
N LYS A 206 -22.06 -71.45 54.23
CA LYS A 206 -20.92 -72.14 54.83
C LYS A 206 -21.00 -72.16 56.36
N ILE A 207 -21.40 -71.04 56.98
CA ILE A 207 -21.60 -70.95 58.42
C ILE A 207 -22.68 -71.96 58.87
N GLU A 208 -23.77 -72.08 58.13
CA GLU A 208 -24.85 -73.01 58.47
C GLU A 208 -24.43 -74.48 58.30
N ILE A 209 -23.65 -74.81 57.26
CA ILE A 209 -23.11 -76.17 57.08
C ILE A 209 -22.18 -76.55 58.25
N MET A 210 -21.28 -75.65 58.68
CA MET A 210 -20.40 -75.91 59.83
C MET A 210 -21.18 -76.13 61.13
N ARG A 211 -22.32 -75.44 61.28
CA ARG A 211 -23.25 -75.61 62.41
C ARG A 211 -23.94 -76.99 62.37
N LEU A 212 -24.37 -77.45 61.20
CA LEU A 212 -25.05 -78.74 61.03
C LEU A 212 -24.09 -79.94 61.14
N ASP A 213 -22.87 -79.84 60.59
CA ASP A 213 -21.86 -80.91 60.65
C ASP A 213 -21.43 -81.23 62.09
N SER A 214 -21.41 -80.19 62.95
CA SER A 214 -21.16 -80.35 64.39
C SER A 214 -22.22 -81.18 65.12
N GLN A 215 -23.40 -81.42 64.53
CA GLN A 215 -24.50 -82.18 65.15
C GLN A 215 -24.50 -83.67 64.78
N GLN A 216 -23.72 -84.13 63.78
CA GLN A 216 -23.90 -85.45 63.16
C GLN A 216 -23.01 -86.59 63.74
N HIS A 217 -22.13 -86.31 64.71
CA HIS A 217 -21.22 -87.30 65.30
C HIS A 217 -21.80 -88.09 66.49
N HIS A 218 -22.90 -88.84 66.31
CA HIS A 218 -23.21 -89.98 67.18
C HIS A 218 -24.17 -90.96 66.49
N ILE A 219 -23.72 -92.21 66.29
CA ILE A 219 -24.41 -93.51 66.51
C ILE A 219 -23.75 -94.63 65.64
N PRO A 220 -23.22 -95.72 66.24
CA PRO A 220 -22.58 -96.84 65.53
C PRO A 220 -23.44 -98.11 65.28
N ASN A 221 -23.06 -98.83 64.21
CA ASN A 221 -23.60 -100.06 63.60
C ASN A 221 -23.24 -101.39 64.33
N PRO A 222 -24.20 -102.33 64.50
CA PRO A 222 -23.85 -103.76 64.63
C PRO A 222 -24.75 -104.72 63.81
N CYS A 223 -25.13 -104.40 62.57
CA CYS A 223 -25.89 -105.34 61.71
C CYS A 223 -25.03 -106.13 60.69
N LYS A 224 -23.72 -106.30 60.96
CA LYS A 224 -22.77 -107.00 60.06
C LYS A 224 -23.08 -108.49 59.80
N LYS A 225 -24.00 -109.09 60.55
CA LYS A 225 -24.44 -110.49 60.34
C LYS A 225 -25.68 -110.59 59.43
N PHE A 226 -26.59 -109.61 59.47
CA PHE A 226 -27.65 -109.47 58.44
C PHE A 226 -27.04 -109.10 57.09
N ILE A 227 -25.96 -108.32 57.12
CA ILE A 227 -25.24 -107.86 55.95
C ILE A 227 -24.76 -109.00 55.04
N LEU A 228 -24.36 -110.17 55.55
CA LEU A 228 -23.90 -111.28 54.68
C LEU A 228 -25.02 -112.07 53.98
N GLN A 229 -26.22 -112.16 54.57
CA GLN A 229 -27.40 -112.75 53.92
C GLN A 229 -28.01 -111.74 52.93
N HIS A 230 -28.11 -110.47 53.35
CA HIS A 230 -28.47 -109.36 52.47
C HIS A 230 -27.44 -109.19 51.35
N TYR A 231 -26.16 -109.51 51.52
CA TYR A 231 -25.16 -109.39 50.46
C TYR A 231 -25.38 -110.36 49.31
N ILE A 232 -26.02 -111.51 49.54
CA ILE A 232 -26.25 -112.51 48.48
C ILE A 232 -27.52 -112.17 47.69
N GLU A 233 -28.61 -111.80 48.38
CA GLU A 233 -29.80 -111.24 47.70
C GLU A 233 -29.52 -109.87 47.10
N ALA A 234 -28.72 -109.04 47.76
CA ALA A 234 -28.18 -107.83 47.17
C ALA A 234 -27.23 -108.19 46.02
N ALA A 235 -26.42 -109.25 46.03
CA ALA A 235 -25.58 -109.59 44.87
C ALA A 235 -26.43 -109.94 43.64
N ILE A 236 -27.53 -110.68 43.80
CA ILE A 236 -28.46 -111.00 42.69
C ILE A 236 -29.25 -109.76 42.26
N CYS A 237 -29.75 -108.97 43.21
CA CYS A 237 -30.44 -107.71 42.93
C CYS A 237 -29.47 -106.66 42.34
N ILE A 238 -28.20 -106.66 42.74
CA ILE A 238 -27.09 -105.89 42.18
C ILE A 238 -26.80 -106.43 40.78
N GLN A 239 -26.85 -107.74 40.52
CA GLN A 239 -26.59 -108.27 39.18
C GLN A 239 -27.72 -107.92 38.20
N GLN A 240 -28.99 -107.98 38.64
CA GLN A 240 -30.14 -107.50 37.87
C GLN A 240 -30.10 -105.97 37.70
N ARG A 241 -29.77 -105.23 38.76
CA ARG A 241 -29.64 -103.76 38.76
C ARG A 241 -28.40 -103.27 38.03
N VAL A 242 -27.35 -104.08 37.92
CA VAL A 242 -26.16 -103.86 37.09
C VAL A 242 -26.52 -104.12 35.64
N LEU A 243 -27.38 -105.10 35.32
CA LEU A 243 -27.90 -105.27 33.97
C LEU A 243 -28.76 -104.08 33.53
N THR A 244 -29.70 -103.62 34.37
CA THR A 244 -30.48 -102.41 34.07
C THR A 244 -29.61 -101.16 34.10
N HIS A 245 -28.65 -101.02 35.01
CA HIS A 245 -27.68 -99.93 34.97
C HIS A 245 -26.75 -100.02 33.77
N VAL A 246 -26.41 -101.21 33.25
CA VAL A 246 -25.61 -101.34 32.03
C VAL A 246 -26.43 -100.93 30.82
N GLU A 247 -27.74 -101.19 30.80
CA GLU A 247 -28.66 -100.65 29.78
C GLU A 247 -28.86 -99.14 29.91
N ASP A 248 -29.05 -98.60 31.11
CA ASP A 248 -29.14 -97.15 31.36
C ASP A 248 -27.79 -96.44 31.11
N VAL A 249 -26.66 -97.07 31.44
CA VAL A 249 -25.30 -96.59 31.13
C VAL A 249 -25.05 -96.65 29.64
N LYS A 250 -25.59 -97.63 28.91
CA LYS A 250 -25.56 -97.64 27.45
C LYS A 250 -26.42 -96.52 26.86
N LEU A 251 -27.64 -96.31 27.35
CA LEU A 251 -28.51 -95.22 26.88
C LEU A 251 -27.90 -93.84 27.20
N THR A 252 -27.37 -93.64 28.41
CA THR A 252 -26.68 -92.40 28.77
C THR A 252 -25.32 -92.25 28.08
N SER A 253 -24.64 -93.34 27.74
CA SER A 253 -23.43 -93.33 26.90
C SER A 253 -23.79 -92.94 25.47
N ASP A 254 -24.89 -93.46 24.91
CA ASP A 254 -25.35 -93.14 23.57
C ASP A 254 -25.85 -91.69 23.49
N GLU A 255 -26.52 -91.18 24.53
CA GLU A 255 -26.92 -89.77 24.65
C GLU A 255 -25.70 -88.85 24.82
N LYS A 256 -24.73 -89.21 25.67
CA LYS A 256 -23.46 -88.48 25.78
C LYS A 256 -22.67 -88.53 24.48
N GLN A 257 -22.67 -89.65 23.76
CA GLN A 257 -22.00 -89.79 22.47
C GLN A 257 -22.70 -88.95 21.40
N LYS A 258 -24.04 -88.86 21.41
CA LYS A 258 -24.82 -87.93 20.57
C LYS A 258 -24.55 -86.46 20.92
N SER A 259 -24.47 -86.11 22.21
CA SER A 259 -24.12 -84.75 22.63
C SER A 259 -22.67 -84.39 22.30
N THR A 260 -21.74 -85.35 22.42
CA THR A 260 -20.33 -85.16 22.11
C THR A 260 -20.12 -85.02 20.60
N THR A 261 -20.82 -85.82 19.78
CA THR A 261 -20.81 -85.70 18.32
C THR A 261 -21.47 -84.40 17.84
N ALA A 262 -22.55 -83.95 18.48
CA ALA A 262 -23.15 -82.65 18.20
C ALA A 262 -22.17 -81.49 18.53
N TYR A 263 -21.47 -81.58 19.67
CA TYR A 263 -20.47 -80.58 20.05
C TYR A 263 -19.25 -80.59 19.11
N LEU A 264 -18.78 -81.77 18.69
CA LEU A 264 -17.72 -81.92 17.70
C LEU A 264 -18.12 -81.32 16.35
N ASN A 265 -19.35 -81.52 15.89
CA ASN A 265 -19.85 -80.91 14.65
C ASN A 265 -19.90 -79.37 14.75
N ILE A 266 -20.26 -78.81 15.91
CA ILE A 266 -20.23 -77.36 16.14
C ILE A 266 -18.79 -76.82 16.10
N LEU A 267 -17.84 -77.54 16.71
CA LEU A 267 -16.42 -77.17 16.66
C LEU A 267 -15.85 -77.28 15.25
N GLU A 268 -16.19 -78.33 14.50
CA GLU A 268 -15.76 -78.54 13.12
C GLU A 268 -16.32 -77.43 12.19
N ASN A 269 -17.57 -77.03 12.41
CA ASN A 269 -18.16 -75.91 11.68
C ASN A 269 -17.50 -74.56 12.02
N LYS A 270 -17.14 -74.34 13.29
CA LYS A 270 -16.36 -73.16 13.69
C LYS A 270 -14.95 -73.17 13.09
N GLU A 271 -14.29 -74.33 13.05
CA GLU A 271 -12.97 -74.48 12.41
C GLU A 271 -13.04 -74.20 10.90
N LYS A 272 -14.10 -74.67 10.22
CA LYS A 272 -14.35 -74.35 8.81
C LYS A 272 -14.59 -72.85 8.59
N SER A 273 -15.39 -72.20 9.44
CA SER A 273 -15.62 -70.75 9.36
C SER A 273 -14.34 -69.95 9.56
N LEU A 274 -13.53 -70.30 10.57
CA LEU A 274 -12.26 -69.65 10.86
C LEU A 274 -11.23 -69.86 9.74
N LYS A 275 -11.21 -71.03 9.08
CA LYS A 275 -10.35 -71.26 7.90
C LYS A 275 -10.74 -70.35 6.73
N VAL A 276 -12.03 -70.17 6.47
CA VAL A 276 -12.50 -69.26 5.42
C VAL A 276 -12.12 -67.81 5.74
N GLU A 277 -12.29 -67.37 6.99
CA GLU A 277 -11.87 -66.03 7.42
C GLU A 277 -10.35 -65.82 7.32
N LEU A 278 -9.56 -66.84 7.66
CA LEU A 278 -8.10 -66.84 7.52
C LEU A 278 -7.67 -66.73 6.05
N ASP A 279 -8.32 -67.47 5.15
CA ASP A 279 -8.03 -67.45 3.72
C ASP A 279 -8.41 -66.10 3.09
N GLU A 280 -9.53 -65.51 3.50
CA GLU A 280 -9.92 -64.16 3.08
C GLU A 280 -8.95 -63.09 3.61
N ALA A 281 -8.50 -63.19 4.87
CA ALA A 281 -7.51 -62.30 5.44
C ALA A 281 -6.15 -62.42 4.73
N ASN A 282 -5.73 -63.65 4.43
CA ASN A 282 -4.50 -63.92 3.66
C ASN A 282 -4.58 -63.42 2.22
N LYS A 283 -5.74 -63.52 1.57
CA LYS A 283 -5.96 -62.97 0.23
C LYS A 283 -5.88 -61.45 0.25
N LYS A 284 -6.54 -60.80 1.22
CA LYS A 284 -6.45 -59.34 1.42
C LYS A 284 -5.01 -58.91 1.70
N LEU A 285 -4.26 -59.67 2.50
CA LEU A 285 -2.86 -59.39 2.81
C LEU A 285 -1.96 -59.49 1.58
N LYS A 286 -2.10 -60.55 0.76
CA LYS A 286 -1.38 -60.68 -0.53
C LYS A 286 -1.70 -59.55 -1.50
N GLU A 287 -2.97 -59.17 -1.60
CA GLU A 287 -3.39 -58.04 -2.44
C GLU A 287 -2.83 -56.71 -1.94
N THR A 288 -2.71 -56.51 -0.62
CA THR A 288 -2.05 -55.31 -0.07
C THR A 288 -0.54 -55.33 -0.28
N TYR A 289 0.10 -56.49 -0.23
CA TYR A 289 1.54 -56.63 -0.47
C TYR A 289 1.92 -56.33 -1.93
N ILE A 290 1.16 -56.84 -2.90
CA ILE A 290 1.36 -56.54 -4.33
C ILE A 290 1.16 -55.04 -4.62
N LYS A 291 0.20 -54.39 -3.94
CA LYS A 291 -0.02 -52.95 -4.02
C LYS A 291 1.11 -52.13 -3.38
N LEU A 292 1.89 -52.73 -2.48
CA LEU A 292 3.03 -52.11 -1.80
C LEU A 292 4.35 -52.23 -2.59
N THR A 293 4.43 -53.10 -3.60
CA THR A 293 5.61 -53.25 -4.48
C THR A 293 5.61 -52.35 -5.72
N GLU A 294 4.45 -51.78 -6.11
CA GLU A 294 4.36 -50.77 -7.19
C GLU A 294 4.87 -49.33 -6.89
N PRO A 295 4.89 -48.81 -5.64
CA PRO A 295 5.28 -47.43 -5.39
C PRO A 295 6.78 -47.18 -5.58
N THR A 296 7.64 -48.19 -5.49
CA THR A 296 9.10 -48.05 -5.67
C THR A 296 9.48 -47.59 -7.09
N ALA A 297 8.75 -48.03 -8.12
CA ALA A 297 8.97 -47.60 -9.51
C ALA A 297 8.40 -46.20 -9.79
N LYS A 298 7.35 -45.78 -9.06
CA LYS A 298 6.72 -44.45 -9.24
C LYS A 298 7.50 -43.35 -8.54
N ILE A 299 8.12 -43.66 -7.39
CA ILE A 299 9.01 -42.74 -6.68
C ILE A 299 10.24 -42.41 -7.55
N ALA A 300 10.87 -43.42 -8.19
CA ALA A 300 12.00 -43.20 -9.10
C ALA A 300 11.66 -42.28 -10.30
N VAL A 301 10.44 -42.40 -10.86
CA VAL A 301 9.99 -41.53 -11.96
C VAL A 301 9.69 -40.11 -11.46
N LEU A 302 9.22 -39.95 -10.23
CA LEU A 302 8.99 -38.64 -9.62
C LEU A 302 10.31 -37.94 -9.28
N GLU A 303 11.30 -38.67 -8.76
CA GLU A 303 12.66 -38.16 -8.53
C GLU A 303 13.28 -37.66 -9.85
N GLN A 304 13.16 -38.43 -10.93
CA GLN A 304 13.62 -38.01 -12.26
C GLN A 304 12.90 -36.75 -12.77
N ARG A 305 11.58 -36.62 -12.53
CA ARG A 305 10.83 -35.43 -12.94
C ARG A 305 11.16 -34.19 -12.11
N VAL A 306 11.51 -34.36 -10.84
CA VAL A 306 11.99 -33.25 -9.99
C VAL A 306 13.33 -32.76 -10.49
N ILE A 307 14.28 -33.64 -10.80
CA ILE A 307 15.59 -33.27 -11.38
C ILE A 307 15.39 -32.52 -12.71
N GLU A 308 14.52 -33.01 -13.60
CA GLU A 308 14.23 -32.30 -14.85
C GLU A 308 13.53 -30.95 -14.63
N ALA A 309 12.73 -30.80 -13.58
CA ALA A 309 12.10 -29.52 -13.23
C ALA A 309 13.15 -28.52 -12.73
N GLU A 310 14.05 -28.96 -11.84
CA GLU A 310 15.17 -28.16 -11.34
C GLU A 310 16.10 -27.72 -12.49
N GLU A 311 16.37 -28.57 -13.47
CA GLU A 311 17.13 -28.19 -14.66
C GLU A 311 16.42 -27.14 -15.53
N ARG A 312 15.09 -27.25 -15.69
CA ARG A 312 14.30 -26.25 -16.43
C ARG A 312 14.29 -24.91 -15.71
N GLU A 313 14.13 -24.90 -14.40
CA GLU A 313 14.20 -23.69 -13.58
C GLU A 313 15.60 -23.06 -13.62
N SER A 314 16.66 -23.86 -13.55
CA SER A 314 18.05 -23.39 -13.69
C SER A 314 18.31 -22.76 -15.08
N LYS A 315 17.79 -23.37 -16.15
CA LYS A 315 17.88 -22.81 -17.51
C LYS A 315 17.09 -21.51 -17.64
N GLN A 316 15.91 -21.43 -17.03
CA GLN A 316 15.08 -20.22 -17.05
C GLN A 316 15.76 -19.07 -16.30
N LYS A 317 16.30 -19.34 -15.09
CA LYS A 317 17.08 -18.36 -14.32
C LYS A 317 18.25 -17.80 -15.13
N LYS A 318 19.03 -18.65 -15.80
CA LYS A 318 20.14 -18.21 -16.67
C LYS A 318 19.69 -17.36 -17.86
N MET A 319 18.50 -17.62 -18.43
CA MET A 319 17.96 -16.77 -19.48
C MET A 319 17.56 -15.39 -18.95
N ASP A 320 16.95 -15.35 -17.77
CA ASP A 320 16.49 -14.10 -17.17
C ASP A 320 17.67 -13.27 -16.64
N GLU A 321 18.72 -13.90 -16.11
CA GLU A 321 20.02 -13.27 -15.81
C GLU A 321 20.61 -12.59 -17.05
N LYS A 322 20.67 -13.28 -18.20
CA LYS A 322 21.16 -12.68 -19.45
C LYS A 322 20.32 -11.49 -19.91
N LYS A 323 19.00 -11.55 -19.76
CA LYS A 323 18.13 -10.41 -20.08
C LYS A 323 18.39 -9.23 -19.15
N ILE A 324 18.64 -9.49 -17.87
CA ILE A 324 19.00 -8.45 -16.90
C ILE A 324 20.34 -7.83 -17.30
N GLU A 325 21.37 -8.62 -17.60
CA GLU A 325 22.67 -8.12 -18.09
C GLU A 325 22.53 -7.25 -19.36
N GLU A 326 21.69 -7.66 -20.31
CA GLU A 326 21.40 -6.86 -21.51
C GLU A 326 20.70 -5.53 -21.19
N LEU A 327 19.77 -5.53 -20.24
CA LEU A 327 19.08 -4.31 -19.79
C LEU A 327 20.02 -3.38 -19.01
N GLU A 328 20.89 -3.93 -18.16
CA GLU A 328 21.92 -3.17 -17.45
C GLU A 328 22.92 -2.53 -18.41
N SER A 329 23.35 -3.25 -19.44
CA SER A 329 24.20 -2.71 -20.51
C SER A 329 23.54 -1.53 -21.23
N LYS A 330 22.25 -1.66 -21.57
CA LYS A 330 21.47 -0.58 -22.19
C LYS A 330 21.32 0.64 -21.26
N ILE A 331 21.06 0.43 -19.97
CA ILE A 331 20.99 1.52 -18.99
C ILE A 331 22.34 2.23 -18.88
N LYS A 332 23.44 1.47 -18.84
CA LYS A 332 24.80 2.02 -18.83
C LYS A 332 25.11 2.82 -20.08
N GLU A 333 24.67 2.37 -21.25
CA GLU A 333 24.81 3.10 -22.51
C GLU A 333 24.03 4.42 -22.50
N ILE A 334 22.77 4.43 -22.03
CA ILE A 334 21.97 5.65 -21.89
C ILE A 334 22.62 6.63 -20.89
N SER A 335 23.13 6.13 -19.76
CA SER A 335 23.86 6.92 -18.78
C SER A 335 25.08 7.58 -19.41
N ASN A 336 25.91 6.82 -20.13
CA ASN A 336 27.09 7.34 -20.83
C ASN A 336 26.73 8.41 -21.89
N LEU A 337 25.62 8.22 -22.62
CA LEU A 337 25.14 9.22 -23.58
C LEU A 337 24.68 10.50 -22.88
N SER A 338 24.00 10.37 -21.74
CA SER A 338 23.58 11.52 -20.93
C SER A 338 24.79 12.27 -20.36
N GLU A 339 25.80 11.56 -19.87
CA GLU A 339 27.04 12.13 -19.34
C GLU A 339 27.83 12.85 -20.43
N ARG A 340 27.96 12.27 -21.63
CA ARG A 340 28.59 12.94 -22.78
C ARG A 340 27.83 14.21 -23.19
N ARG A 341 26.50 14.17 -23.18
CA ARG A 341 25.69 15.35 -23.47
C ARG A 341 25.90 16.43 -22.40
N VAL A 342 25.90 16.06 -21.12
CA VAL A 342 26.19 16.98 -20.01
C VAL A 342 27.58 17.59 -20.17
N ALA A 343 28.61 16.78 -20.41
CA ALA A 343 29.97 17.27 -20.67
C ALA A 343 30.04 18.24 -21.87
N SER A 344 29.31 17.97 -22.95
CA SER A 344 29.25 18.89 -24.10
C SER A 344 28.53 20.21 -23.78
N LEU A 345 27.50 20.16 -22.92
CA LEU A 345 26.80 21.34 -22.45
C LEU A 345 27.67 22.15 -21.48
N GLU A 346 28.40 21.48 -20.59
CA GLU A 346 29.37 22.11 -19.68
C GLU A 346 30.49 22.80 -20.46
N GLU A 347 31.03 22.18 -21.51
CA GLU A 347 32.02 22.80 -22.38
C GLU A 347 31.45 24.01 -23.14
N SER A 348 30.22 23.91 -23.64
CA SER A 348 29.54 25.04 -24.29
C SER A 348 29.30 26.19 -23.28
N VAL A 349 28.89 25.87 -22.05
CA VAL A 349 28.72 26.86 -20.96
C VAL A 349 30.05 27.46 -20.56
N ARG A 350 31.14 26.69 -20.55
CA ARG A 350 32.49 27.19 -20.30
C ARG A 350 32.92 28.17 -21.38
N GLN A 351 32.73 27.85 -22.65
CA GLN A 351 33.04 28.75 -23.78
C GLN A 351 32.20 30.03 -23.75
N LEU A 352 30.90 29.93 -23.41
CA LEU A 352 30.05 31.12 -23.20
C LEU A 352 30.51 31.94 -21.99
N SER A 353 30.96 31.30 -20.91
CA SER A 353 31.48 32.00 -19.73
C SER A 353 32.82 32.68 -20.00
N GLU A 354 33.68 32.06 -20.81
CA GLU A 354 34.96 32.63 -21.24
C GLU A 354 34.74 33.83 -22.17
N SER A 355 33.91 33.69 -23.20
CA SER A 355 33.56 34.80 -24.09
C SER A 355 32.85 35.94 -23.37
N LEU A 356 31.97 35.65 -22.42
CA LEU A 356 31.36 36.68 -21.56
C LEU A 356 32.42 37.37 -20.69
N GLY A 357 33.40 36.62 -20.18
CA GLY A 357 34.54 37.14 -19.45
C GLY A 357 35.40 38.10 -20.29
N ASP A 358 35.66 37.75 -21.55
CA ASP A 358 36.40 38.59 -22.50
C ASP A 358 35.63 39.87 -22.85
N VAL A 359 34.32 39.76 -23.12
CA VAL A 359 33.45 40.93 -23.37
C VAL A 359 33.42 41.85 -22.15
N GLU A 360 33.35 41.30 -20.94
CA GLU A 360 33.35 42.09 -19.72
C GLU A 360 34.73 42.74 -19.45
N LYS A 361 35.82 42.09 -19.85
CA LYS A 361 37.18 42.65 -19.77
C LYS A 361 37.37 43.79 -20.77
N GLU A 362 36.92 43.62 -22.01
CA GLU A 362 36.92 44.66 -23.04
C GLU A 362 36.05 45.85 -22.61
N ARG A 363 34.86 45.59 -22.06
CA ARG A 363 33.98 46.61 -21.48
C ARG A 363 34.66 47.42 -20.36
N ARG A 364 35.43 46.77 -19.49
CA ARG A 364 36.21 47.47 -18.44
C ARG A 364 37.33 48.31 -19.06
N ASN A 365 38.01 47.82 -20.09
CA ASN A 365 39.04 48.59 -20.79
C ASN A 365 38.44 49.84 -21.45
N ASP A 366 37.30 49.69 -22.12
CA ASP A 366 36.57 50.80 -22.73
C ASP A 366 36.12 51.82 -21.67
N GLN A 367 35.65 51.37 -20.50
CA GLN A 367 35.33 52.27 -19.40
C GLN A 367 36.54 53.10 -18.93
N LEU A 368 37.71 52.47 -18.82
CA LEU A 368 38.96 53.17 -18.46
C LEU A 368 39.39 54.17 -19.54
N ILE A 369 39.23 53.82 -20.82
CA ILE A 369 39.52 54.73 -21.94
C ILE A 369 38.54 55.90 -21.92
N ILE A 370 37.25 55.65 -21.70
CA ILE A 370 36.22 56.69 -21.57
C ILE A 370 36.55 57.62 -20.40
N GLU A 371 37.00 57.10 -19.26
CA GLU A 371 37.41 57.91 -18.11
C GLU A 371 38.63 58.79 -18.44
N LYS A 372 39.67 58.23 -19.10
CA LYS A 372 40.82 59.02 -19.57
C LYS A 372 40.43 60.11 -20.56
N LEU A 373 39.49 59.83 -21.47
CA LEU A 373 38.98 60.82 -22.42
C LEU A 373 38.18 61.92 -21.71
N LYS A 374 37.35 61.57 -20.71
CA LYS A 374 36.66 62.55 -19.86
C LYS A 374 37.64 63.45 -19.12
N ASP A 375 38.70 62.89 -18.54
CA ASP A 375 39.76 63.68 -17.89
C ASP A 375 40.48 64.62 -18.85
N ARG A 376 40.72 64.18 -20.10
CA ARG A 376 41.33 65.06 -21.12
C ARG A 376 40.38 66.17 -21.55
N ILE A 377 39.09 65.89 -21.69
CA ILE A 377 38.06 66.91 -21.97
C ILE A 377 38.02 67.92 -20.83
N LEU A 378 37.98 67.47 -19.57
CA LEU A 378 38.03 68.37 -18.41
C LEU A 378 39.28 69.25 -18.39
N LYS A 379 40.46 68.70 -18.73
CA LYS A 379 41.70 69.49 -18.87
C LYS A 379 41.60 70.52 -20.00
N LEU A 380 41.07 70.13 -21.16
CA LEU A 380 40.87 71.06 -22.29
C LEU A 380 39.85 72.15 -21.95
N ASP A 381 38.79 71.84 -21.20
CA ASP A 381 37.82 72.83 -20.74
C ASP A 381 38.45 73.82 -19.76
N GLN A 382 39.32 73.36 -18.85
CA GLN A 382 40.10 74.23 -17.97
C GLN A 382 41.06 75.13 -18.76
N GLU A 383 41.75 74.59 -19.76
CA GLU A 383 42.62 75.34 -20.68
C GLU A 383 41.81 76.40 -21.45
N ASN A 384 40.64 76.04 -21.99
CA ASN A 384 39.75 76.94 -22.72
C ASN A 384 39.20 78.06 -21.83
N VAL A 385 38.82 77.75 -20.59
CA VAL A 385 38.39 78.77 -19.60
C VAL A 385 39.53 79.71 -19.24
N ALA A 386 40.76 79.19 -19.07
CA ALA A 386 41.93 80.01 -18.82
C ALA A 386 42.22 80.96 -20.00
N LEU A 387 42.16 80.47 -21.24
CA LEU A 387 42.29 81.28 -22.45
C LEU A 387 41.18 82.34 -22.56
N MET A 388 39.94 82.00 -22.22
CA MET A 388 38.82 82.95 -22.21
C MET A 388 39.01 84.03 -21.14
N ASN A 389 39.53 83.69 -19.96
CA ASN A 389 39.83 84.66 -18.91
C ASN A 389 41.01 85.57 -19.28
N ILE A 390 42.05 85.03 -19.92
CA ILE A 390 43.16 85.84 -20.47
C ILE A 390 42.64 86.76 -21.57
N SER A 391 41.79 86.26 -22.48
CA SER A 391 41.16 87.08 -23.53
C SER A 391 40.29 88.20 -22.94
N LYS A 392 39.52 87.92 -21.88
CA LYS A 392 38.77 88.94 -21.14
C LYS A 392 39.67 89.95 -20.42
N ALA A 393 40.79 89.52 -19.85
CA ALA A 393 41.76 90.41 -19.20
C ALA A 393 42.46 91.33 -20.22
N VAL A 394 42.80 90.80 -21.41
CA VAL A 394 43.34 91.59 -22.52
C VAL A 394 42.30 92.57 -23.05
N ALA A 395 41.04 92.17 -23.21
CA ALA A 395 39.96 93.08 -23.58
C ALA A 395 39.77 94.21 -22.55
N LYS A 396 39.89 93.90 -21.25
CA LYS A 396 39.77 94.89 -20.16
C LYS A 396 40.98 95.83 -20.04
N ALA A 397 42.15 95.44 -20.54
CA ALA A 397 43.33 96.31 -20.62
C ALA A 397 43.27 97.26 -21.83
N VAL A 398 42.49 96.93 -22.86
CA VAL A 398 42.26 97.78 -24.04
C VAL A 398 41.14 98.82 -23.80
N ASP A 399 40.29 98.63 -22.78
CA ASP A 399 39.13 99.47 -22.47
C ASP A 399 39.43 100.61 -21.46
N ASN A 400 40.69 100.80 -21.05
CA ASN A 400 41.13 101.84 -20.10
C ASN A 400 41.99 102.94 -20.77
N THR A 401 41.87 103.13 -22.08
CA THR A 401 42.61 104.18 -22.82
C THR A 401 41.70 105.27 -23.33
N ASP A 402 40.92 105.92 -22.47
CA ASP A 402 40.33 107.22 -22.77
C ASP A 402 40.33 108.09 -21.49
N ASP A 403 40.75 109.34 -21.68
CA ASP A 403 40.75 110.52 -20.78
C ASP A 403 41.92 110.72 -19.77
N ASP A 404 42.95 111.49 -20.18
CA ASP A 404 43.20 112.89 -19.76
C ASP A 404 44.71 113.27 -19.69
N ASP A 405 44.99 114.52 -20.07
CA ASP A 405 46.26 115.13 -20.48
C ASP A 405 47.39 115.18 -19.41
N ASN A 406 48.63 114.81 -19.77
CA ASN A 406 49.81 115.66 -19.54
C ASN A 406 51.10 115.14 -20.20
N SER A 407 51.91 116.06 -20.70
CA SER A 407 53.19 115.87 -21.39
C SER A 407 54.24 115.10 -20.58
N ASP A 408 54.98 114.19 -21.22
CA ASP A 408 56.44 114.34 -21.29
C ASP A 408 57.13 113.37 -22.26
N THR A 409 58.23 113.87 -22.81
CA THR A 409 59.04 113.39 -23.92
C THR A 409 59.81 112.09 -23.63
N THR A 410 59.15 110.93 -23.69
CA THR A 410 59.82 109.60 -23.75
C THR A 410 59.18 108.63 -24.75
N SER A 411 58.22 109.07 -25.55
CA SER A 411 57.45 108.20 -26.45
C SER A 411 58.05 108.02 -27.86
N SER A 412 59.09 108.77 -28.24
CA SER A 412 59.64 108.74 -29.61
C SER A 412 60.52 107.52 -29.92
N GLU A 413 61.17 106.92 -28.91
CA GLU A 413 61.99 105.70 -29.10
C GLU A 413 61.17 104.40 -29.06
N GLU A 414 60.06 104.38 -28.31
CA GLU A 414 59.11 103.25 -28.31
C GLU A 414 58.20 103.27 -29.54
N LEU A 415 57.85 104.45 -30.06
CA LEU A 415 57.17 104.60 -31.35
C LEU A 415 58.04 104.11 -32.51
N PHE A 416 59.35 104.33 -32.50
CA PHE A 416 60.24 103.82 -33.55
C PHE A 416 60.33 102.28 -33.56
N ASN A 417 60.40 101.66 -32.38
CA ASN A 417 60.46 100.19 -32.25
C ASN A 417 59.10 99.50 -32.53
N THR A 418 57.99 100.13 -32.16
CA THR A 418 56.64 99.63 -32.47
C THR A 418 56.28 99.82 -33.93
N VAL A 419 56.68 100.92 -34.58
CA VAL A 419 56.53 101.12 -36.03
C VAL A 419 57.38 100.11 -36.82
N GLN A 420 58.58 99.75 -36.35
CA GLN A 420 59.40 98.71 -36.99
C GLN A 420 58.80 97.29 -36.84
N SER A 421 58.12 97.02 -35.72
CA SER A 421 57.34 95.79 -35.49
C SER A 421 56.07 95.71 -36.37
N LEU A 422 55.40 96.85 -36.58
CA LEU A 422 54.21 96.96 -37.43
C LEU A 422 54.53 96.85 -38.92
N VAL A 423 55.63 97.44 -39.40
CA VAL A 423 56.10 97.28 -40.80
C VAL A 423 56.46 95.82 -41.13
N ARG A 424 56.95 95.07 -40.13
CA ARG A 424 57.25 93.63 -40.27
C ARG A 424 55.98 92.77 -40.31
N LYS A 425 54.90 93.18 -39.63
CA LYS A 425 53.57 92.54 -39.67
C LYS A 425 52.77 92.90 -40.93
N LEU A 426 52.99 94.09 -41.50
CA LEU A 426 52.30 94.56 -42.72
C LEU A 426 52.86 93.95 -44.02
N LYS A 427 54.08 93.42 -44.02
CA LYS A 427 54.65 92.73 -45.21
C LYS A 427 53.99 91.38 -45.53
N ASN A 428 53.12 90.86 -44.65
CA ASN A 428 52.54 89.53 -44.75
C ASN A 428 50.99 89.46 -44.77
N ARG A 429 50.26 90.55 -45.02
CA ARG A 429 48.80 90.44 -45.27
C ARG A 429 48.37 91.22 -46.51
N LYS A 430 47.87 90.47 -47.50
CA LYS A 430 47.11 90.97 -48.63
C LYS A 430 45.83 91.67 -48.15
N PHE A 431 45.49 92.73 -48.88
CA PHE A 431 44.26 93.52 -48.87
C PHE A 431 42.98 92.67 -48.78
N ASP A 432 41.91 93.27 -48.24
CA ASP A 432 40.74 93.55 -49.10
C ASP A 432 39.91 94.72 -48.56
N LEU A 433 39.99 95.81 -49.32
CA LEU A 433 39.19 97.02 -49.23
C LEU A 433 37.99 96.82 -50.18
N SER A 434 36.97 96.09 -49.75
CA SER A 434 35.77 95.85 -50.58
C SER A 434 34.47 95.81 -49.77
N ALA A 435 34.44 96.51 -48.62
CA ALA A 435 33.26 96.60 -47.76
C ALA A 435 32.56 97.98 -47.84
N LEU A 436 32.87 98.80 -48.85
CA LEU A 436 32.36 100.18 -48.96
C LEU A 436 31.86 100.51 -50.38
N GLN A 437 31.31 99.51 -51.06
CA GLN A 437 30.60 99.66 -52.34
C GLN A 437 29.13 99.18 -52.26
N ASP A 438 28.59 99.02 -51.05
CA ASP A 438 27.23 98.48 -50.83
C ASP A 438 26.14 99.54 -50.63
N ILE A 439 26.42 100.82 -50.87
CA ILE A 439 25.43 101.89 -50.58
C ILE A 439 24.87 102.58 -51.84
N VAL A 440 25.40 102.36 -53.06
CA VAL A 440 25.06 103.23 -54.21
C VAL A 440 24.29 102.55 -55.38
N SER A 441 23.86 101.30 -55.30
CA SER A 441 23.14 100.65 -56.42
C SER A 441 21.89 99.86 -56.00
N ASN A 442 20.85 100.57 -55.56
CA ASN A 442 19.75 99.97 -54.79
C ASN A 442 18.43 99.65 -55.54
N ASP A 443 18.41 99.53 -56.87
CA ASP A 443 17.18 99.14 -57.61
C ASP A 443 17.21 97.74 -58.24
N GLN A 444 18.38 97.12 -58.44
CA GLN A 444 18.48 95.73 -58.91
C GLN A 444 18.51 94.70 -57.77
N ASP A 445 18.84 95.15 -56.56
CA ASP A 445 19.08 94.31 -55.39
C ASP A 445 17.78 93.90 -54.68
N LEU A 446 16.71 94.70 -54.81
CA LEU A 446 15.37 94.39 -54.32
C LEU A 446 14.77 93.18 -55.06
N HIS A 447 14.96 93.09 -56.38
CA HIS A 447 14.43 91.98 -57.17
C HIS A 447 15.23 90.68 -56.93
N LEU A 448 16.54 90.79 -56.66
CA LEU A 448 17.36 89.64 -56.27
C LEU A 448 17.04 89.16 -54.85
N LYS A 449 16.81 90.08 -53.89
CA LYS A 449 16.31 89.74 -52.55
C LYS A 449 14.91 89.15 -52.59
N CYS A 450 14.01 89.65 -53.44
CA CYS A 450 12.66 89.09 -53.60
C CYS A 450 12.72 87.69 -54.23
N LYS A 451 13.63 87.47 -55.19
CA LYS A 451 13.89 86.14 -55.77
C LYS A 451 14.53 85.18 -54.75
N GLN A 452 15.49 85.64 -53.97
CA GLN A 452 16.11 84.86 -52.89
C GLN A 452 15.11 84.54 -51.77
N GLN A 453 14.22 85.47 -51.42
CA GLN A 453 13.13 85.23 -50.48
C GLN A 453 12.10 84.25 -51.04
N TYR A 454 11.83 84.29 -52.35
CA TYR A 454 10.97 83.31 -53.00
C TYR A 454 11.62 81.91 -53.01
N GLU A 455 12.91 81.82 -53.31
CA GLU A 455 13.68 80.56 -53.24
C GLU A 455 13.76 80.03 -51.80
N GLN A 456 13.97 80.90 -50.81
CA GLN A 456 13.91 80.53 -49.39
C GLN A 456 12.51 80.05 -48.97
N LEU A 457 11.45 80.72 -49.43
CA LEU A 457 10.08 80.32 -49.14
C LEU A 457 9.72 78.98 -49.82
N GLN A 458 10.29 78.73 -51.00
CA GLN A 458 10.15 77.45 -51.71
C GLN A 458 10.92 76.33 -51.01
N GLU A 459 12.14 76.59 -50.51
CA GLU A 459 12.87 75.65 -49.67
C GLU A 459 12.14 75.38 -48.35
N ASP A 460 11.58 76.40 -47.70
CA ASP A 460 10.82 76.25 -46.47
C ASP A 460 9.52 75.48 -46.71
N TYR A 461 8.88 75.67 -47.87
CA TYR A 461 7.71 74.88 -48.28
C TYR A 461 8.07 73.42 -48.57
N GLU A 462 9.19 73.15 -49.25
CA GLU A 462 9.71 71.80 -49.48
C GLU A 462 10.05 71.11 -48.14
N ARG A 463 10.70 71.82 -47.21
CA ARG A 463 10.98 71.34 -45.85
C ARG A 463 9.71 71.11 -45.06
N TYR A 464 8.72 72.00 -45.16
CA TYR A 464 7.43 71.84 -44.50
C TYR A 464 6.66 70.64 -45.06
N LYS A 465 6.68 70.42 -46.38
CA LYS A 465 6.09 69.26 -47.05
C LYS A 465 6.77 67.96 -46.60
N LEU A 466 8.09 67.91 -46.55
CA LEU A 466 8.85 66.76 -46.05
C LEU A 466 8.57 66.49 -44.56
N ARG A 467 8.43 67.54 -43.74
CA ARG A 467 8.08 67.43 -42.31
C ARG A 467 6.64 66.98 -42.11
N ALA A 468 5.69 67.50 -42.88
CA ALA A 468 4.30 67.06 -42.84
C ALA A 468 4.15 65.60 -43.31
N GLN A 469 4.90 65.21 -44.34
CA GLN A 469 4.89 63.85 -44.87
C GLN A 469 5.57 62.85 -43.91
N SER A 470 6.62 63.25 -43.19
CA SER A 470 7.23 62.43 -42.14
C SER A 470 6.33 62.28 -40.90
N VAL A 471 5.61 63.34 -40.52
CA VAL A 471 4.61 63.30 -39.44
C VAL A 471 3.44 62.37 -39.79
N LEU A 472 2.98 62.37 -41.03
CA LEU A 472 1.95 61.42 -41.51
C LEU A 472 2.48 59.98 -41.54
N LYS A 473 3.77 59.77 -41.85
CA LYS A 473 4.44 58.46 -41.77
C LYS A 473 4.67 57.97 -40.33
N THR A 474 4.84 58.88 -39.37
CA THR A 474 4.86 58.50 -37.95
C THR A 474 3.47 58.18 -37.41
N LYS A 475 2.42 58.82 -37.95
CA LYS A 475 1.03 58.49 -37.62
C LYS A 475 0.62 57.09 -38.13
N SER A 476 1.21 56.61 -39.23
CA SER A 476 1.04 55.20 -39.65
C SER A 476 1.81 54.20 -38.78
N LYS A 477 2.82 54.63 -38.01
CA LYS A 477 3.49 53.80 -37.00
C LYS A 477 2.65 53.67 -35.73
N GLU A 478 1.83 54.66 -35.37
CA GLU A 478 0.86 54.54 -34.27
C GLU A 478 -0.20 53.46 -34.58
N SER A 479 -0.64 53.32 -35.83
CA SER A 479 -1.49 52.17 -36.23
C SER A 479 -0.83 50.81 -36.02
N ASN A 480 0.50 50.69 -36.15
CA ASN A 480 1.19 49.43 -35.84
C ASN A 480 1.21 49.15 -34.33
N SER A 481 1.43 50.17 -33.50
CA SER A 481 1.33 50.03 -32.03
C SER A 481 -0.09 49.72 -31.58
N ASP A 482 -1.11 50.26 -32.23
CA ASP A 482 -2.51 49.92 -31.99
C ASP A 482 -2.84 48.49 -32.43
N GLN A 483 -2.31 48.04 -33.57
CA GLN A 483 -2.46 46.64 -34.04
C GLN A 483 -1.79 45.66 -33.08
N GLU A 484 -0.61 45.99 -32.54
CA GLU A 484 0.08 45.23 -31.51
C GLU A 484 -0.70 45.21 -30.18
N LEU A 485 -1.29 46.34 -29.78
CA LEU A 485 -2.15 46.42 -28.60
C LEU A 485 -3.42 45.56 -28.77
N ILE A 486 -4.01 45.54 -29.96
CA ILE A 486 -5.16 44.67 -30.29
C ILE A 486 -4.75 43.19 -30.25
N ASN A 487 -3.60 42.85 -30.81
CA ASN A 487 -3.07 41.48 -30.77
C ASN A 487 -2.76 41.02 -29.34
N LEU A 488 -2.16 41.88 -28.51
CA LEU A 488 -1.92 41.62 -27.09
C LEU A 488 -3.23 41.49 -26.32
N LYS A 489 -4.23 42.32 -26.59
CA LYS A 489 -5.58 42.17 -25.99
C LYS A 489 -6.24 40.86 -26.39
N ARG A 490 -6.09 40.42 -27.65
CA ARG A 490 -6.59 39.12 -28.12
C ARG A 490 -5.88 37.96 -27.44
N GLN A 491 -4.56 38.02 -27.31
CA GLN A 491 -3.79 37.01 -26.56
C GLN A 491 -4.20 37.00 -25.08
N MET A 492 -4.44 38.16 -24.47
CA MET A 492 -4.94 38.25 -23.09
C MET A 492 -6.36 37.67 -22.95
N SER A 493 -7.25 37.84 -23.94
CA SER A 493 -8.57 37.19 -23.91
C SER A 493 -8.46 35.68 -24.13
N GLU A 494 -7.61 35.20 -25.04
CA GLU A 494 -7.37 33.77 -25.27
C GLU A 494 -6.76 33.10 -24.03
N MET A 495 -5.82 33.77 -23.36
CA MET A 495 -5.22 33.27 -22.11
C MET A 495 -6.24 33.24 -20.97
N ARG A 496 -7.11 34.25 -20.86
CA ARG A 496 -8.22 34.26 -19.90
C ARG A 496 -9.23 33.16 -20.17
N GLU A 497 -9.57 32.90 -21.43
CA GLU A 497 -10.48 31.82 -21.80
C GLU A 497 -9.85 30.44 -21.52
N LYS A 498 -8.56 30.26 -21.80
CA LYS A 498 -7.81 29.05 -21.41
C LYS A 498 -7.78 28.89 -19.90
N GLN A 499 -7.57 29.97 -19.15
CA GLN A 499 -7.62 29.96 -17.69
C GLN A 499 -9.01 29.56 -17.18
N ALA A 500 -10.09 30.10 -17.76
CA ALA A 500 -11.46 29.74 -17.41
C ALA A 500 -11.78 28.26 -17.73
N LYS A 501 -11.32 27.76 -18.88
CA LYS A 501 -11.46 26.33 -19.23
C LYS A 501 -10.69 25.43 -18.26
N LEU A 502 -9.46 25.80 -17.91
CA LEU A 502 -8.66 25.05 -16.94
C LEU A 502 -9.34 25.02 -15.57
N ILE A 503 -9.84 26.16 -15.08
CA ILE A 503 -10.62 26.24 -13.83
C ILE A 503 -11.84 25.31 -13.91
N ALA A 504 -12.65 25.39 -14.97
CA ALA A 504 -13.82 24.52 -15.12
C ALA A 504 -13.45 23.01 -15.17
N THR A 505 -12.31 22.66 -15.77
CA THR A 505 -11.82 21.26 -15.76
C THR A 505 -11.31 20.83 -14.39
N ILE A 506 -10.74 21.74 -13.60
CA ILE A 506 -10.32 21.47 -12.22
C ILE A 506 -11.57 21.27 -11.36
N ASP A 507 -12.53 22.18 -11.41
CA ASP A 507 -13.79 22.09 -10.66
C ASP A 507 -14.54 20.79 -10.98
N SER A 508 -14.59 20.40 -12.27
CA SER A 508 -15.20 19.14 -12.68
C SER A 508 -14.46 17.91 -12.13
N LYS A 509 -13.12 17.96 -12.03
CA LYS A 509 -12.32 16.86 -11.45
C LYS A 509 -12.46 16.81 -9.94
N GLU A 510 -12.47 17.95 -9.26
CA GLU A 510 -12.71 18.06 -7.82
C GLU A 510 -14.09 17.50 -7.46
N MET A 511 -15.13 17.82 -8.22
CA MET A 511 -16.47 17.25 -8.01
C MET A 511 -16.50 15.72 -8.14
N LEU A 512 -15.76 15.15 -9.10
CA LEU A 512 -15.65 13.69 -9.26
C LEU A 512 -14.87 13.05 -8.12
N LEU A 513 -13.78 13.69 -7.66
CA LEU A 513 -13.01 13.23 -6.51
C LEU A 513 -13.84 13.27 -5.23
N ASN A 514 -14.57 14.36 -4.97
CA ASN A 514 -15.47 14.48 -3.82
C ASN A 514 -16.56 13.41 -3.84
N LYS A 515 -17.15 13.12 -5.00
CA LYS A 515 -18.14 12.04 -5.12
C LYS A 515 -17.55 10.66 -4.85
N LYS A 516 -16.29 10.43 -5.25
CA LYS A 516 -15.57 9.19 -4.95
C LYS A 516 -15.25 9.09 -3.46
N GLU A 517 -14.80 10.18 -2.85
CA GLU A 517 -14.54 10.27 -1.42
C GLU A 517 -15.80 9.99 -0.61
N GLU A 518 -16.93 10.63 -0.96
CA GLU A 518 -18.23 10.38 -0.33
C GLU A 518 -18.65 8.91 -0.47
N SER A 519 -18.44 8.29 -1.63
CA SER A 519 -18.72 6.86 -1.81
C SER A 519 -17.82 5.97 -0.94
N GLN A 520 -16.56 6.34 -0.75
CA GLN A 520 -15.62 5.60 0.11
C GLN A 520 -15.98 5.78 1.59
N ILE A 521 -16.32 6.99 2.02
CA ILE A 521 -16.81 7.27 3.38
C ILE A 521 -18.08 6.46 3.66
N ASN A 522 -19.02 6.39 2.72
CA ASN A 522 -20.23 5.59 2.87
C ASN A 522 -19.92 4.09 3.01
N ILE A 523 -18.97 3.56 2.23
CA ILE A 523 -18.54 2.16 2.37
C ILE A 523 -17.90 1.93 3.74
N ILE A 524 -17.00 2.81 4.19
CA ILE A 524 -16.37 2.72 5.51
C ILE A 524 -17.43 2.72 6.61
N ASN A 525 -18.36 3.67 6.60
CA ASN A 525 -19.46 3.74 7.57
C ASN A 525 -20.31 2.46 7.57
N THR A 526 -20.58 1.86 6.41
CA THR A 526 -21.33 0.60 6.34
C THR A 526 -20.55 -0.59 6.91
N LEU A 527 -19.22 -0.63 6.71
CA LEU A 527 -18.35 -1.66 7.28
C LEU A 527 -18.22 -1.49 8.79
N GLU A 528 -18.05 -0.25 9.28
CA GLU A 528 -18.03 0.06 10.70
C GLU A 528 -19.34 -0.35 11.40
N ALA A 529 -20.48 -0.06 10.77
CA ALA A 529 -21.78 -0.48 11.29
C ALA A 529 -21.91 -2.01 11.34
N LYS A 530 -21.42 -2.73 10.33
CA LYS A 530 -21.39 -4.21 10.33
C LYS A 530 -20.50 -4.76 11.44
N HIS A 531 -19.29 -4.21 11.62
CA HIS A 531 -18.38 -4.64 12.69
C HIS A 531 -18.97 -4.34 14.07
N LYS A 532 -19.58 -3.17 14.25
CA LYS A 532 -20.28 -2.82 15.49
C LYS A 532 -21.42 -3.78 15.81
N ASN A 533 -22.19 -4.18 14.80
CA ASN A 533 -23.26 -5.16 14.95
C ASN A 533 -22.71 -6.56 15.29
N GLU A 534 -21.62 -7.00 14.65
CA GLU A 534 -21.00 -8.29 14.93
C GLU A 534 -20.39 -8.33 16.34
N ILE A 535 -19.71 -7.26 16.77
CA ILE A 535 -19.23 -7.12 18.15
C ILE A 535 -20.40 -7.17 19.14
N SER A 536 -21.50 -6.48 18.84
CA SER A 536 -22.69 -6.49 19.70
C SER A 536 -23.32 -7.89 19.79
N ARG A 537 -23.33 -8.64 18.68
CA ARG A 537 -23.80 -10.03 18.61
C ARG A 537 -22.91 -10.96 19.44
N ILE A 538 -21.59 -10.91 19.26
CA ILE A 538 -20.64 -11.73 20.03
C ILE A 538 -20.74 -11.41 21.52
N ASN A 539 -20.87 -10.13 21.88
CA ASN A 539 -21.07 -9.73 23.28
C ASN A 539 -22.39 -10.26 23.85
N ALA A 540 -23.48 -10.23 23.10
CA ALA A 540 -24.76 -10.81 23.52
C ALA A 540 -24.66 -12.34 23.71
N ASP A 541 -23.99 -13.05 22.79
CA ASP A 541 -23.75 -14.49 22.91
C ASP A 541 -22.88 -14.84 24.12
N HIS A 542 -21.87 -14.03 24.42
CA HIS A 542 -21.04 -14.19 25.62
C HIS A 542 -21.84 -13.91 26.90
N GLN A 543 -22.65 -12.85 26.93
CA GLN A 543 -23.53 -12.56 28.06
C GLN A 543 -24.54 -13.69 28.30
N GLN A 544 -25.09 -14.29 27.23
CA GLN A 544 -25.98 -15.44 27.34
C GLN A 544 -25.25 -16.66 27.94
N LYS A 545 -24.05 -17.00 27.44
CA LYS A 545 -23.25 -18.10 28.00
C LYS A 545 -22.93 -17.90 29.48
N VAL A 546 -22.60 -16.67 29.87
CA VAL A 546 -22.37 -16.33 31.29
C VAL A 546 -23.66 -16.54 32.09
N SER A 547 -24.80 -16.06 31.60
CA SER A 547 -26.11 -16.27 32.25
C SER A 547 -26.45 -17.77 32.40
N ASP A 548 -26.16 -18.59 31.40
CA ASP A 548 -26.43 -20.04 31.45
C ASP A 548 -25.53 -20.74 32.48
N LEU A 549 -24.24 -20.37 32.55
CA LEU A 549 -23.30 -20.89 33.55
C LEU A 549 -23.70 -20.45 34.96
N GLU A 550 -24.08 -19.19 35.15
CA GLU A 550 -24.60 -18.70 36.42
C GLU A 550 -25.86 -19.46 36.84
N HIS A 551 -26.76 -19.75 35.90
CA HIS A 551 -27.97 -20.51 36.16
C HIS A 551 -27.65 -21.96 36.59
N GLU A 552 -26.68 -22.62 35.96
CA GLU A 552 -26.27 -23.97 36.40
C GLU A 552 -25.57 -23.94 37.75
N ILE A 553 -24.75 -22.92 38.04
CA ILE A 553 -24.16 -22.72 39.38
C ILE A 553 -25.25 -22.50 40.43
N ARG A 554 -26.28 -21.69 40.14
CA ARG A 554 -27.43 -21.50 41.04
C ARG A 554 -28.17 -22.81 41.28
N LYS A 555 -28.45 -23.59 40.24
CA LYS A 555 -29.05 -24.92 40.39
C LYS A 555 -28.23 -25.86 41.25
N GLN A 556 -26.90 -25.87 41.09
CA GLN A 556 -26.02 -26.68 41.94
C GLN A 556 -26.07 -26.21 43.39
N ARG A 557 -26.01 -24.89 43.64
CA ARG A 557 -26.18 -24.33 44.98
C ARG A 557 -27.52 -24.72 45.60
N ASP A 558 -28.62 -24.62 44.86
CA ASP A 558 -29.96 -25.00 45.34
C ASP A 558 -30.07 -26.49 45.66
N ARG A 559 -29.49 -27.36 44.81
CA ARG A 559 -29.40 -28.81 45.07
C ARG A 559 -28.58 -29.09 46.34
N THR A 560 -27.44 -28.44 46.50
CA THR A 560 -26.59 -28.60 47.70
C THR A 560 -27.32 -28.10 48.95
N ILE A 561 -28.00 -26.96 48.89
CA ILE A 561 -28.80 -26.43 50.00
C ILE A 561 -29.93 -27.40 50.36
N SER A 562 -30.63 -27.96 49.35
CA SER A 562 -31.69 -28.95 49.58
C SER A 562 -31.15 -30.23 50.23
N MET A 563 -30.03 -30.77 49.73
CA MET A 563 -29.41 -31.96 50.32
C MET A 563 -28.93 -31.71 51.76
N LEU A 564 -28.40 -30.52 52.04
CA LEU A 564 -28.02 -30.13 53.40
C LEU A 564 -29.26 -30.05 54.30
N ALA A 565 -30.36 -29.45 53.83
CA ALA A 565 -31.61 -29.40 54.59
C ALA A 565 -32.18 -30.80 54.89
N ASP A 566 -32.16 -31.72 53.92
CA ASP A 566 -32.59 -33.12 54.13
C ASP A 566 -31.69 -33.83 55.15
N LYS A 567 -30.37 -33.61 55.08
CA LYS A 567 -29.41 -34.16 56.05
C LYS A 567 -29.60 -33.58 57.45
N ASP A 568 -29.89 -32.29 57.55
CA ASP A 568 -30.21 -31.65 58.83
C ASP A 568 -31.52 -32.20 59.42
N GLN A 569 -32.52 -32.51 58.59
CA GLN A 569 -33.74 -33.22 59.03
C GLN A 569 -33.43 -34.63 59.53
N GLU A 570 -32.63 -35.41 58.79
CA GLU A 570 -32.21 -36.76 59.20
C GLU A 570 -31.41 -36.72 60.52
N ILE A 571 -30.49 -35.76 60.68
CA ILE A 571 -29.76 -35.53 61.92
C ILE A 571 -30.73 -35.20 63.05
N ASN A 572 -31.73 -34.35 62.81
CA ASN A 572 -32.73 -34.00 63.81
C ASN A 572 -33.61 -35.21 64.17
N GLU A 573 -34.02 -36.05 63.21
CA GLU A 573 -34.74 -37.30 63.49
C GLU A 573 -33.90 -38.28 64.31
N LEU A 574 -32.62 -38.44 63.97
CA LEU A 574 -31.69 -39.29 64.75
C LEU A 574 -31.50 -38.74 66.16
N LYS A 575 -31.35 -37.42 66.33
CA LYS A 575 -31.31 -36.77 67.64
C LYS A 575 -32.60 -37.01 68.43
N MET A 576 -33.77 -36.95 67.79
CA MET A 576 -35.05 -37.25 68.43
C MET A 576 -35.15 -38.73 68.84
N ARG A 577 -34.66 -39.67 68.01
CA ARG A 577 -34.60 -41.10 68.34
C ARG A 577 -33.63 -41.39 69.50
N ILE A 578 -32.46 -40.77 69.51
CA ILE A 578 -31.49 -40.89 70.62
C ILE A 578 -32.05 -40.26 71.90
N SER A 579 -32.86 -39.21 71.77
CA SER A 579 -33.53 -38.56 72.91
C SER A 579 -34.77 -39.31 73.43
N THR A 580 -35.15 -40.46 72.84
CA THR A 580 -36.20 -41.31 73.42
C THR A 580 -35.64 -42.11 74.61
N PRO A 581 -36.13 -41.88 75.84
CA PRO A 581 -35.55 -42.47 77.04
C PRO A 581 -36.13 -43.87 77.26
N GLY A 582 -35.35 -44.91 76.98
CA GLY A 582 -35.82 -46.27 77.21
C GLY A 582 -34.80 -47.37 76.96
N ASN A 583 -33.64 -47.34 77.62
CA ASN A 583 -33.09 -48.50 78.33
C ASN A 583 -31.76 -48.12 79.03
N ALA A 584 -31.84 -47.78 80.32
CA ALA A 584 -30.65 -47.65 81.16
C ALA A 584 -30.20 -49.06 81.58
N ARG A 585 -29.01 -49.49 81.14
CA ARG A 585 -28.23 -50.50 81.88
C ARG A 585 -26.78 -50.07 81.97
N SER A 586 -26.38 -49.91 83.22
CA SER A 586 -25.09 -49.48 83.74
C SER A 586 -23.87 -50.13 83.08
N VAL A 587 -22.95 -49.31 82.55
CA VAL A 587 -21.52 -49.57 82.69
C VAL A 587 -20.79 -48.24 82.92
N LYS A 588 -20.05 -48.28 84.03
CA LYS A 588 -19.16 -47.32 84.69
C LYS A 588 -18.40 -46.32 83.80
N GLU A 589 -18.32 -45.11 84.33
CA GLU A 589 -17.34 -44.06 84.03
C GLU A 589 -15.92 -44.62 83.81
N VAL A 590 -15.33 -44.26 82.67
CA VAL A 590 -13.88 -44.20 82.50
C VAL A 590 -13.55 -42.86 81.84
N SER A 591 -12.63 -42.14 82.48
CA SER A 591 -12.13 -40.82 82.12
C SER A 591 -11.56 -40.72 80.69
N PRO A 592 -11.46 -39.50 80.12
CA PRO A 592 -11.18 -39.27 78.70
C PRO A 592 -9.74 -39.59 78.31
N ILE A 593 -9.56 -40.38 77.24
CA ILE A 593 -8.28 -40.61 76.56
C ILE A 593 -8.10 -39.55 75.45
N PRO A 594 -6.87 -39.06 75.18
CA PRO A 594 -6.63 -37.80 74.48
C PRO A 594 -7.00 -37.83 73.00
N PHE A 595 -7.60 -36.73 72.56
CA PHE A 595 -7.82 -36.36 71.16
C PHE A 595 -6.46 -36.19 70.47
N ILE A 596 -6.07 -37.17 69.65
CA ILE A 596 -4.98 -36.98 68.69
C ILE A 596 -5.50 -36.02 67.62
N ASN A 597 -5.02 -34.78 67.72
CA ASN A 597 -5.02 -33.81 66.65
C ASN A 597 -4.47 -34.45 65.37
N ASN A 598 -5.32 -34.68 64.36
CA ASN A 598 -4.84 -34.86 63.01
C ASN A 598 -5.07 -33.56 62.23
N SER A 599 -3.99 -32.80 62.12
CA SER A 599 -3.84 -31.55 61.39
C SER A 599 -3.78 -31.82 59.88
N TYR A 600 -4.93 -32.03 59.22
CA TYR A 600 -5.03 -31.99 57.74
C TYR A 600 -6.37 -31.42 57.22
N ALA A 601 -6.99 -30.51 57.97
CA ALA A 601 -8.18 -29.81 57.52
C ALA A 601 -8.10 -28.32 57.89
N ASN A 602 -7.18 -27.59 57.26
CA ASN A 602 -7.22 -26.12 57.19
C ASN A 602 -6.23 -25.59 56.15
N LYS A 603 -6.53 -25.81 54.87
CA LYS A 603 -6.05 -24.97 53.76
C LYS A 603 -7.08 -25.06 52.65
N PHE A 604 -8.17 -24.30 52.74
CA PHE A 604 -8.96 -23.75 51.62
C PHE A 604 -10.16 -23.00 52.22
N ALA A 605 -9.87 -21.91 52.95
CA ALA A 605 -10.89 -20.96 53.41
C ALA A 605 -10.24 -19.60 53.67
N ASN A 606 -9.87 -18.90 52.59
CA ASN A 606 -9.84 -17.44 52.50
C ASN A 606 -9.18 -17.04 51.18
N VAL A 607 -9.97 -16.61 50.20
CA VAL A 607 -9.75 -15.34 49.50
C VAL A 607 -11.13 -14.88 49.02
N GLN A 608 -11.66 -13.86 49.69
CA GLN A 608 -12.77 -13.04 49.22
C GLN A 608 -12.32 -12.15 48.07
N GLU A 609 -13.25 -11.90 47.15
CA GLU A 609 -13.21 -10.87 46.12
C GLU A 609 -12.89 -9.48 46.70
N THR A 610 -11.92 -8.80 46.09
CA THR A 610 -11.91 -7.34 46.02
C THR A 610 -11.41 -6.89 44.65
N TYR A 611 -12.30 -6.29 43.88
CA TYR A 611 -12.01 -5.49 42.70
C TYR A 611 -11.27 -4.21 43.11
N SER A 612 -10.19 -3.86 42.41
CA SER A 612 -9.77 -2.48 42.13
C SER A 612 -8.64 -2.48 41.10
N LEU A 613 -8.91 -1.92 39.91
CA LEU A 613 -7.90 -1.44 38.96
C LEU A 613 -7.14 -0.27 39.58
N PRO A 614 -5.85 -0.09 39.25
CA PRO A 614 -5.50 1.15 38.55
C PRO A 614 -4.51 0.97 37.38
N MET A 615 -4.75 1.79 36.35
CA MET A 615 -3.79 2.28 35.36
C MET A 615 -2.71 3.13 36.03
N ASP A 616 -1.43 3.00 35.66
CA ASP A 616 -0.72 3.91 34.74
C ASP A 616 0.83 3.92 34.94
N GLU A 617 1.52 4.15 33.82
CA GLU A 617 2.84 4.77 33.57
C GLU A 617 4.15 4.41 34.33
N SER A 618 5.13 4.00 33.51
CA SER A 618 6.52 4.47 33.45
C SER A 618 7.62 3.92 34.38
N SER A 619 8.75 3.62 33.71
CA SER A 619 10.15 3.71 34.18
C SER A 619 10.87 2.45 34.72
N GLU A 620 11.62 1.83 33.81
CA GLU A 620 13.11 1.75 33.83
C GLU A 620 13.89 0.89 34.88
N VAL A 621 14.81 0.07 34.32
CA VAL A 621 16.12 -0.44 34.80
C VAL A 621 16.23 -1.61 35.81
N GLY A 622 17.03 -2.62 35.41
CA GLY A 622 17.91 -3.43 36.30
C GLY A 622 17.49 -4.90 36.46
N ALA A 623 18.05 -5.87 35.73
CA ALA A 623 19.36 -6.52 35.92
C ALA A 623 19.49 -7.36 37.21
N SER A 624 19.85 -8.65 37.02
CA SER A 624 20.23 -9.71 37.99
C SER A 624 19.10 -10.20 38.93
N SER A 625 18.96 -11.47 39.28
CA SER A 625 19.97 -12.49 39.54
C SER A 625 19.39 -13.89 39.39
N ALA A 626 20.24 -14.83 38.97
CA ALA A 626 20.01 -16.26 39.08
C ALA A 626 19.88 -16.67 40.56
N THR A 627 18.84 -17.45 40.88
CA THR A 627 18.83 -18.33 42.04
C THR A 627 18.29 -19.68 41.61
N ASN A 628 19.22 -20.62 41.47
CA ASN A 628 18.95 -22.04 41.54
C ASN A 628 18.35 -22.35 42.91
N GLU A 629 17.07 -22.69 42.96
CA GLU A 629 16.49 -23.44 44.08
C GLU A 629 15.61 -24.53 43.48
N GLU A 630 16.17 -25.74 43.38
CA GLU A 630 15.42 -26.98 43.24
C GLU A 630 14.60 -27.21 44.52
N PRO A 631 13.27 -27.41 44.45
CA PRO A 631 12.51 -27.87 45.61
C PRO A 631 12.53 -29.40 45.69
N ALA A 632 12.90 -29.87 46.88
CA ALA A 632 13.04 -31.24 47.31
C ALA A 632 11.89 -32.18 46.88
N ASP A 633 12.31 -33.34 46.39
CA ASP A 633 11.52 -34.49 45.99
C ASP A 633 10.81 -35.11 47.23
N PHE A 634 9.53 -34.77 47.43
CA PHE A 634 8.67 -35.37 48.46
C PHE A 634 8.13 -36.73 47.99
N ASN A 635 9.04 -37.71 47.97
CA ASN A 635 8.89 -39.16 48.15
C ASN A 635 7.58 -39.87 47.71
N TYR A 636 7.06 -39.57 46.51
CA TYR A 636 6.03 -40.40 45.86
C TYR A 636 6.61 -41.76 45.41
N THR A 637 7.91 -41.77 45.15
CA THR A 637 8.69 -42.89 44.61
C THR A 637 8.84 -44.06 45.59
N HIS A 638 8.89 -43.80 46.89
CA HIS A 638 9.01 -44.85 47.91
C HIS A 638 7.68 -45.53 48.26
N ALA A 639 6.56 -44.79 48.22
CA ALA A 639 5.21 -45.37 48.36
C ALA A 639 4.84 -46.26 47.16
N ILE A 640 5.29 -45.87 45.96
CA ILE A 640 5.13 -46.70 44.75
C ILE A 640 6.01 -47.95 44.82
N LYS A 641 7.25 -47.87 45.31
CA LYS A 641 8.13 -49.04 45.50
C LYS A 641 7.60 -50.06 46.51
N GLU A 642 6.95 -49.61 47.58
CA GLU A 642 6.31 -50.52 48.56
C GLU A 642 5.09 -51.26 47.98
N LEU A 643 4.32 -50.59 47.11
CA LEU A 643 3.18 -51.22 46.43
C LEU A 643 3.61 -52.23 45.35
N PHE A 644 4.70 -51.95 44.63
CA PHE A 644 5.27 -52.90 43.67
C PHE A 644 5.85 -54.15 44.35
N SER A 645 6.46 -54.00 45.52
CA SER A 645 7.06 -55.11 46.28
C SER A 645 6.02 -56.05 46.88
N ARG A 646 4.79 -55.58 47.07
CA ARG A 646 3.66 -56.35 47.62
C ARG A 646 2.83 -57.06 46.55
N SER A 647 3.01 -56.73 45.27
CA SER A 647 2.30 -57.33 44.13
C SER A 647 2.98 -58.59 43.56
N SER A 648 4.18 -58.93 44.00
CA SER A 648 5.00 -60.02 43.46
C SER A 648 4.57 -61.43 43.88
N PHE A 649 3.46 -61.58 44.63
CA PHE A 649 2.97 -62.87 45.11
C PHE A 649 1.56 -63.20 44.60
N VAL A 650 1.30 -63.07 43.30
CA VAL A 650 0.17 -63.75 42.65
C VAL A 650 0.58 -64.23 41.26
N SER A 651 0.51 -65.54 41.07
CA SER A 651 0.79 -66.26 39.83
C SER A 651 -0.20 -65.86 38.73
N GLY A 652 0.31 -65.53 37.53
CA GLY A 652 -0.49 -65.28 36.33
C GLY A 652 0.26 -64.44 35.28
N ASN A 653 0.83 -65.10 34.26
CA ASN A 653 1.70 -64.52 33.22
C ASN A 653 1.01 -63.56 32.22
N GLU A 654 -0.29 -63.28 32.36
CA GLU A 654 -1.04 -62.41 31.45
C GLU A 654 -1.10 -60.94 31.94
N ASN A 655 -1.08 -60.73 33.26
CA ASN A 655 -1.20 -59.40 33.86
C ASN A 655 0.08 -58.56 33.72
N THR A 656 1.24 -59.21 33.68
CA THR A 656 2.54 -58.53 33.46
C THR A 656 2.68 -58.01 32.03
N SER A 657 2.14 -58.74 31.04
CA SER A 657 2.09 -58.32 29.64
C SER A 657 1.16 -57.11 29.44
N SER A 658 -0.02 -57.13 30.07
CA SER A 658 -0.95 -56.00 30.04
C SER A 658 -0.37 -54.76 30.74
N LEU A 659 0.28 -54.93 31.90
CA LEU A 659 0.94 -53.82 32.63
C LEU A 659 2.12 -53.22 31.84
N LEU A 660 2.92 -54.04 31.16
CA LEU A 660 3.98 -53.58 30.26
C LEU A 660 3.42 -52.81 29.05
N HIS A 661 2.30 -53.26 28.48
CA HIS A 661 1.62 -52.54 27.42
C HIS A 661 1.15 -51.15 27.88
N PHE A 662 0.52 -51.05 29.05
CA PHE A 662 0.11 -49.76 29.62
C PHE A 662 1.29 -48.84 29.94
N ALA A 663 2.40 -49.39 30.45
CA ALA A 663 3.61 -48.62 30.70
C ALA A 663 4.23 -48.09 29.38
N GLN A 664 4.24 -48.92 28.34
CA GLN A 664 4.70 -48.53 27.01
C GLN A 664 3.78 -47.49 26.36
N GLU A 665 2.47 -47.62 26.53
CA GLU A 665 1.48 -46.67 26.00
C GLU A 665 1.55 -45.33 26.73
N LYS A 666 1.74 -45.34 28.05
CA LYS A 666 2.01 -44.13 28.84
C LYS A 666 3.29 -43.42 28.39
N ALA A 667 4.38 -44.17 28.15
CA ALA A 667 5.63 -43.58 27.65
C ALA A 667 5.46 -42.96 26.25
N LYS A 668 4.67 -43.58 25.36
CA LYS A 668 4.33 -43.01 24.05
C LYS A 668 3.55 -41.70 24.20
N MET A 669 2.55 -41.67 25.09
CA MET A 669 1.79 -40.45 25.37
C MET A 669 2.66 -39.37 26.00
N GLU A 670 3.60 -39.71 26.88
CA GLU A 670 4.54 -38.74 27.48
C GLU A 670 5.49 -38.14 26.42
N ILE A 671 5.97 -38.95 25.46
CA ILE A 671 6.77 -38.47 24.33
C ILE A 671 5.93 -37.60 23.40
N GLU A 672 4.68 -37.98 23.12
CA GLU A 672 3.77 -37.19 22.29
C GLU A 672 3.43 -35.85 22.97
N ILE A 673 3.17 -35.84 24.27
CA ILE A 673 2.97 -34.62 25.07
C ILE A 673 4.24 -33.76 25.07
N ALA A 674 5.43 -34.36 25.19
CA ALA A 674 6.69 -33.63 25.11
C ALA A 674 6.89 -33.00 23.72
N ASN A 675 6.59 -33.73 22.65
CA ASN A 675 6.63 -33.22 21.28
C ASN A 675 5.61 -32.10 21.05
N LEU A 676 4.38 -32.24 21.54
CA LEU A 676 3.35 -31.21 21.46
C LEU A 676 3.72 -29.96 22.27
N ARG A 677 4.34 -30.13 23.45
CA ARG A 677 4.88 -29.01 24.23
C ARG A 677 6.01 -28.28 23.51
N LYS A 678 6.90 -29.03 22.83
CA LYS A 678 7.97 -28.44 22.01
C LYS A 678 7.39 -27.68 20.82
N GLN A 679 6.45 -28.27 20.07
CA GLN A 679 5.78 -27.59 18.97
C GLN A 679 5.02 -26.34 19.43
N LYS A 680 4.34 -26.41 20.58
CA LYS A 680 3.71 -25.25 21.21
C LYS A 680 4.73 -24.15 21.49
N HIS A 681 5.87 -24.50 22.10
CA HIS A 681 6.93 -23.53 22.38
C HIS A 681 7.50 -22.90 21.11
N ASP A 682 7.75 -23.69 20.06
CA ASP A 682 8.26 -23.21 18.78
C ASP A 682 7.26 -22.24 18.11
N VAL A 683 5.95 -22.53 18.19
CA VAL A 683 4.89 -21.65 17.65
C VAL A 683 4.75 -20.38 18.50
N GLU A 684 4.79 -20.49 19.83
CA GLU A 684 4.77 -19.33 20.72
C GLU A 684 6.00 -18.43 20.52
N GLN A 685 7.17 -19.01 20.28
CA GLN A 685 8.38 -18.26 19.95
C GLN A 685 8.23 -17.50 18.63
N LYS A 686 7.76 -18.16 17.56
CA LYS A 686 7.47 -17.49 16.28
C LYS A 686 6.41 -16.40 16.41
N ALA A 687 5.42 -16.59 17.27
CA ALA A 687 4.42 -15.57 17.56
C ALA A 687 5.03 -14.36 18.30
N ARG A 688 5.99 -14.58 19.21
CA ARG A 688 6.73 -13.49 19.86
C ARG A 688 7.65 -12.76 18.89
N GLU A 689 8.35 -13.48 18.01
CA GLU A 689 9.21 -12.89 16.98
C GLU A 689 8.40 -12.00 16.03
N THR A 690 7.29 -12.51 15.49
CA THR A 690 6.40 -11.72 14.61
C THR A 690 5.76 -10.53 15.35
N PHE A 691 5.44 -10.67 16.63
CA PHE A 691 4.97 -9.54 17.45
C PHE A 691 6.06 -8.47 17.61
N CYS A 692 7.30 -8.86 17.91
CA CYS A 692 8.44 -7.94 17.99
C CYS A 692 8.65 -7.20 16.66
N GLU A 693 8.65 -7.92 15.52
CA GLU A 693 8.77 -7.33 14.19
C GLU A 693 7.64 -6.32 13.91
N LEU A 694 6.39 -6.66 14.22
CA LEU A 694 5.26 -5.77 14.02
C LEU A 694 5.31 -4.52 14.92
N THR A 695 5.83 -4.65 16.15
CA THR A 695 6.06 -3.50 17.03
C THR A 695 7.17 -2.58 16.51
N LEU A 696 8.24 -3.14 15.96
CA LEU A 696 9.31 -2.36 15.33
C LEU A 696 8.80 -1.62 14.10
N GLU A 697 8.06 -2.30 13.22
CA GLU A 697 7.48 -1.69 12.02
C GLU A 697 6.50 -0.56 12.40
N LYS A 698 5.66 -0.78 13.41
CA LYS A 698 4.77 0.26 13.96
C LYS A 698 5.55 1.47 14.47
N GLN A 699 6.66 1.25 15.19
CA GLN A 699 7.52 2.33 15.68
C GLN A 699 8.17 3.10 14.52
N GLU A 700 8.61 2.42 13.46
CA GLU A 700 9.14 3.07 12.26
C GLU A 700 8.09 3.94 11.56
N TYR A 701 6.85 3.46 11.42
CA TYR A 701 5.77 4.28 10.87
C TYR A 701 5.44 5.46 11.76
N GLN A 702 5.46 5.30 13.09
CA GLN A 702 5.28 6.41 14.03
C GLN A 702 6.40 7.46 13.89
N ASN A 703 7.64 7.03 13.72
CA ASN A 703 8.77 7.93 13.48
C ASN A 703 8.60 8.68 12.14
N LYS A 704 8.29 7.98 11.05
CA LYS A 704 8.01 8.60 9.74
C LYS A 704 6.85 9.62 9.81
N LEU A 705 5.81 9.30 10.58
CA LEU A 705 4.67 10.20 10.79
C LEU A 705 5.09 11.42 11.61
N SER A 706 5.94 11.25 12.64
CA SER A 706 6.53 12.35 13.41
C SER A 706 7.38 13.27 12.54
N ASP A 707 8.27 12.71 11.72
CA ASP A 707 9.11 13.47 10.80
C ASP A 707 8.25 14.26 9.81
N MET A 708 7.25 13.62 9.22
CA MET A 708 6.34 14.28 8.27
C MET A 708 5.51 15.38 8.94
N MET A 709 5.04 15.18 10.18
CA MET A 709 4.40 16.23 10.97
C MET A 709 5.36 17.39 11.26
N GLU A 710 6.63 17.12 11.53
CA GLU A 710 7.63 18.16 11.73
C GLU A 710 7.92 18.95 10.45
N PHE A 711 7.98 18.28 9.29
CA PHE A 711 8.08 18.93 7.98
C PHE A 711 6.87 19.83 7.69
N VAL A 712 5.66 19.35 7.99
CA VAL A 712 4.44 20.17 7.85
C VAL A 712 4.51 21.38 8.79
N ARG A 713 4.82 21.19 10.07
CA ARG A 713 4.97 22.30 11.03
C ARG A 713 6.07 23.29 10.63
N LYS A 714 7.16 22.81 10.03
CA LYS A 714 8.22 23.68 9.50
C LYS A 714 7.69 24.50 8.33
N THR A 715 7.00 23.86 7.39
CA THR A 715 6.38 24.53 6.24
C THR A 715 5.31 25.54 6.67
N GLU A 716 4.51 25.23 7.69
CA GLU A 716 3.54 26.16 8.27
C GLU A 716 4.21 27.36 8.95
N ARG A 717 5.34 27.14 9.65
CA ARG A 717 6.13 28.24 10.22
C ARG A 717 6.73 29.13 9.14
N ASP A 718 7.28 28.53 8.08
CA ASP A 718 7.85 29.25 6.95
C ASP A 718 6.76 30.03 6.20
N ASN A 719 5.60 29.42 5.95
CA ASN A 719 4.43 30.07 5.35
C ASN A 719 3.86 31.20 6.23
N ASN A 720 3.77 31.00 7.54
CA ASN A 720 3.35 32.06 8.47
C ASN A 720 4.36 33.21 8.51
N ARG A 721 5.66 32.92 8.37
CA ARG A 721 6.71 33.95 8.28
C ARG A 721 6.65 34.69 6.94
N GLU A 722 6.37 33.99 5.84
CA GLU A 722 6.12 34.61 4.54
C GLU A 722 4.86 35.50 4.57
N ASN A 723 3.77 35.05 5.18
CA ASN A 723 2.56 35.84 5.37
C ASN A 723 2.82 37.08 6.24
N ALA A 724 3.58 36.94 7.34
CA ALA A 724 3.99 38.06 8.18
C ALA A 724 4.92 39.03 7.42
N ASN A 725 5.85 38.51 6.60
CA ASN A 725 6.72 39.31 5.74
C ASN A 725 5.91 40.07 4.69
N MET A 726 4.85 39.47 4.14
CA MET A 726 3.95 40.11 3.17
C MET A 726 3.10 41.21 3.80
N GLU A 727 2.57 41.02 5.01
CA GLU A 727 1.87 42.09 5.73
C GLU A 727 2.83 43.22 6.14
N TYR A 728 4.07 42.89 6.54
CA TYR A 728 5.11 43.90 6.77
C TYR A 728 5.42 44.68 5.47
N LEU A 729 5.62 43.99 4.35
CA LEU A 729 5.86 44.61 3.05
C LEU A 729 4.70 45.52 2.64
N LYS A 730 3.46 45.06 2.79
CA LYS A 730 2.25 45.85 2.53
C LYS A 730 2.21 47.13 3.36
N ASN A 731 2.53 47.06 4.65
CA ASN A 731 2.60 48.22 5.53
C ASN A 731 3.73 49.18 5.14
N VAL A 732 4.92 48.67 4.78
CA VAL A 732 6.05 49.49 4.34
C VAL A 732 5.76 50.15 2.99
N VAL A 733 5.13 49.45 2.04
CA VAL A 733 4.74 49.98 0.73
C VAL A 733 3.63 51.03 0.88
N TYR A 734 2.61 50.74 1.69
CA TYR A 734 1.55 51.70 2.01
C TYR A 734 2.13 53.00 2.58
N GLN A 735 3.04 52.88 3.55
CA GLN A 735 3.69 54.03 4.16
C GLN A 735 4.66 54.74 3.20
N TYR A 736 5.31 54.02 2.29
CA TYR A 736 6.16 54.58 1.23
C TYR A 736 5.36 55.49 0.28
N ILE A 737 4.12 55.10 -0.07
CA ILE A 737 3.22 55.86 -0.94
C ILE A 737 2.70 57.12 -0.23
N ILE A 738 2.39 57.04 1.06
CA ILE A 738 1.80 58.16 1.83
C ILE A 738 2.85 59.15 2.34
N CYS A 739 4.07 58.71 2.65
CA CYS A 739 5.12 59.57 3.18
C CYS A 739 5.51 60.66 2.16
N LYS A 740 5.36 61.93 2.55
CA LYS A 740 5.75 63.11 1.77
C LYS A 740 7.23 63.47 1.90
N ASP A 741 7.91 62.96 2.93
CA ASP A 741 9.33 63.20 3.21
C ASP A 741 10.25 62.21 2.45
N GLY A 742 11.25 62.74 1.74
CA GLY A 742 12.17 61.97 0.90
C GLY A 742 13.11 61.06 1.70
N SER A 743 13.52 61.46 2.91
CA SER A 743 14.43 60.69 3.75
C SER A 743 13.74 59.46 4.36
N SER A 744 12.51 59.63 4.83
CA SER A 744 11.68 58.54 5.35
C SER A 744 11.26 57.56 4.24
N ARG A 745 10.96 58.09 3.04
CA ARG A 745 10.68 57.29 1.83
C ARG A 745 11.90 56.45 1.40
N HIS A 746 13.12 56.97 1.50
CA HIS A 746 14.35 56.20 1.21
C HIS A 746 14.60 55.06 2.21
N ARG A 747 14.33 55.28 3.50
CA ARG A 747 14.42 54.21 4.52
C ARG A 747 13.41 53.09 4.26
N MET A 748 12.18 53.43 3.89
CA MET A 748 11.16 52.45 3.50
C MET A 748 11.49 51.74 2.19
N PHE A 749 12.08 52.45 1.22
CA PHE A 749 12.62 51.83 0.00
C PHE A 749 13.67 50.76 0.32
N ASN A 750 14.61 51.05 1.22
CA ASN A 750 15.65 50.09 1.60
C ASN A 750 15.06 48.84 2.27
N ALA A 751 14.01 49.00 3.09
CA ALA A 751 13.26 47.86 3.64
C ALA A 751 12.56 47.04 2.55
N ILE A 752 11.84 47.69 1.62
CA ILE A 752 11.19 47.04 0.45
C ILE A 752 12.21 46.29 -0.40
N SER A 753 13.34 46.93 -0.70
CA SER A 753 14.46 46.37 -1.47
C SER A 753 15.09 45.14 -0.82
N THR A 754 15.00 45.02 0.49
CA THR A 754 15.58 43.90 1.25
C THR A 754 14.62 42.72 1.30
N ILE A 755 13.32 42.98 1.47
CA ILE A 755 12.28 41.94 1.46
C ILE A 755 12.09 41.35 0.05
N LEU A 756 12.10 42.20 -0.99
CA LEU A 756 11.95 41.79 -2.39
C LEU A 756 13.28 41.43 -3.07
N GLN A 757 14.39 41.40 -2.33
CA GLN A 757 15.72 41.02 -2.82
C GLN A 757 16.16 41.73 -4.12
N PHE A 758 16.01 43.06 -4.17
CA PHE A 758 16.39 43.82 -5.36
C PHE A 758 17.88 43.65 -5.66
N SER A 759 18.18 43.38 -6.93
CA SER A 759 19.54 43.39 -7.45
C SER A 759 20.16 44.79 -7.28
N PRO A 760 21.49 44.90 -7.08
CA PRO A 760 22.16 46.21 -6.98
C PRO A 760 21.82 47.14 -8.15
N VAL A 761 21.65 46.57 -9.35
CA VAL A 761 21.29 47.30 -10.58
C VAL A 761 19.86 47.86 -10.52
N GLU A 762 18.92 47.10 -9.95
CA GLU A 762 17.52 47.49 -9.76
C GLU A 762 17.39 48.59 -8.70
N LYS A 763 18.17 48.48 -7.61
CA LYS A 763 18.27 49.55 -6.60
C LYS A 763 18.76 50.85 -7.24
N GLN A 764 19.82 50.78 -8.05
CA GLN A 764 20.39 51.95 -8.72
C GLN A 764 19.41 52.58 -9.72
N THR A 765 18.65 51.78 -10.48
CA THR A 765 17.69 52.28 -11.48
C THR A 765 16.46 52.92 -10.86
N VAL A 766 15.95 52.38 -9.76
CA VAL A 766 14.84 53.02 -9.03
C VAL A 766 15.30 54.32 -8.35
N LEU A 767 16.52 54.36 -7.83
CA LEU A 767 17.12 55.57 -7.25
C LEU A 767 17.50 56.63 -8.30
N SER A 768 17.85 56.22 -9.53
CA SER A 768 18.19 57.15 -10.62
C SER A 768 16.95 57.77 -11.26
N LYS A 769 15.80 57.09 -11.23
CA LYS A 769 14.49 57.61 -11.68
C LYS A 769 13.85 58.67 -10.77
N LYS A 770 14.63 59.35 -9.91
CA LYS A 770 14.21 60.47 -9.03
C LYS A 770 13.36 61.55 -9.72
N GLY A 771 13.36 61.63 -11.05
CA GLY A 771 12.52 62.56 -11.82
C GLY A 771 11.02 62.24 -11.90
N TRP A 772 10.56 61.02 -11.63
CA TRP A 772 9.15 60.68 -11.90
C TRP A 772 8.16 61.16 -10.83
N LEU A 773 8.56 61.25 -9.55
CA LEU A 773 7.68 61.70 -8.47
C LEU A 773 7.70 63.23 -8.22
N LEU A 774 8.76 63.93 -8.66
CA LEU A 774 8.77 65.41 -8.66
C LEU A 774 7.76 65.99 -9.66
N TYR A 775 7.35 65.21 -10.66
CA TYR A 775 6.37 65.63 -11.64
C TYR A 775 4.95 65.73 -11.07
N GLN A 776 4.63 64.97 -10.02
CA GLN A 776 3.31 65.02 -9.37
C GLN A 776 3.18 66.14 -8.32
N GLN A 777 4.28 66.64 -7.76
CA GLN A 777 4.24 67.78 -6.82
C GLN A 777 4.01 69.12 -7.53
N ASN A 778 4.33 69.22 -8.83
CA ASN A 778 4.11 70.43 -9.63
C ASN A 778 2.71 70.50 -10.28
N LEU A 779 1.86 69.49 -10.10
CA LEU A 779 0.48 69.46 -10.63
C LEU A 779 -0.60 69.89 -9.61
N HIS A 780 -0.21 70.21 -8.36
CA HIS A 780 -1.12 70.69 -7.32
C HIS A 780 -0.83 72.14 -6.85
N SER A 781 0.03 72.88 -7.56
CA SER A 781 0.28 74.31 -7.33
C SER A 781 -0.12 75.19 -8.52
N THR A 782 -1.22 74.86 -9.18
CA THR A 782 -1.99 75.78 -10.06
C THR A 782 -3.44 75.77 -9.64
#